data_AF-A0A212CI30-F1
#
_entry.id   AF-A0A212CI30-F1
#
_cell.length_a   1.000
_cell.length_b   1.000
_cell.length_c   1.000
_cell.angle_alpha   90.00
_cell.angle_beta   90.00
_cell.angle_gamma   90.00
#
_symmetry.space_group_name_H-M   'P 1'
#
loop_
_entity.id
_entity.type
_entity.pdbx_description
1 polymer ?
#
loop_
_entity_poly.entity_id
_entity_poly.type
_entity_poly.pdbx_seq_one_letter_code
_entity_poly.pdbx_strand_id
1 'polypeptide(L)'
;MAGPVGEARGSGWTWRPVARDPLLARAFHSCTELRGRFYLVGGLLAGGAREPSGETVVFDPAGGQVVRVAARGGPRRSHHDAVPVGGRWLCVVGGWDGSRRLATVTALDTDRGVWEAWTAGSGSCPPAGLSSHTCTRISDRELRVAGREGGTRTQRRYGSIYTLRLDPGARTYCYKEEGCHTVSRSGHCAALLQSPGPHPGHQLLLFGGCNSAEPEVAGHWSHGKIKEEPPVAPHLMEKLSKLVSSGQGSRQGPRGLRHHSCSVVGPFAVLFGGETLTRARDTICNDLYIYDTRKSPSLWFHFPCADHGLKRVGHRTCLWNDQLYLVGGFGEDGRTASPQAGSTSLTVRSTSTPPTMRCGGKVGKVASHFSSDLRILAAPASPRGSLAQAHPTLRGGVALTYQSAYSLPGGSAGSSKDPPLSGWPRKCGTGVKVCTATGFPPSSHNDSGPSQLALLHVPWSSPALRTPPPSPCRSRCSCRRDRRSPPSSPPARLPAFAAQHPPALRHVRSRSYRPLSPGTSTSRPQFGSDAADDFGHILILRTMAVSSSSWELPLVAVCQVTSTPDKEQNFKTCAELIREAARLGACLAFLPEAFDFIARDPAETLRLSEPLGGKLLEEYTQLARECGLWLSLGGFHERGQDWEQTQKIYNCHVILNNMGSVVATYRKTHLCDVEIPGQGPMRESNSTIPGPSLKSPISTPAGKIGLAVCYDMRFPELSLALVQAGAEILTYPSAFGSVTGPAHWEVLLRARAIETQCYVVAAAQCGRHHEKRASYGHSMVVDPWGTVVARCSEGPGLCLARIDLNYLQQLRKQLPVFQHRRPDLYGNLGHPLS
;
A
#
# COMPACT_ATOMS: atom_id res chain seq x y z
N MET A 1 -34.13 18.94 -43.27
CA MET A 1 -34.47 18.60 -41.87
C MET A 1 -33.57 17.45 -41.43
N ALA A 2 -33.09 17.46 -40.19
CA ALA A 2 -32.57 16.30 -39.48
C ALA A 2 -33.00 16.47 -38.01
N GLY A 3 -33.57 15.43 -37.40
CA GLY A 3 -34.14 15.53 -36.06
C GLY A 3 -33.06 15.75 -34.97
N PRO A 4 -33.40 16.37 -33.84
CA PRO A 4 -32.47 16.45 -32.70
C PRO A 4 -32.16 15.04 -32.20
N VAL A 5 -30.87 14.73 -32.07
CA VAL A 5 -30.40 13.51 -31.41
C VAL A 5 -30.87 13.56 -29.96
N GLY A 6 -31.61 12.54 -29.52
CA GLY A 6 -32.37 12.60 -28.26
C GLY A 6 -31.50 12.85 -27.03
N GLU A 7 -31.98 13.69 -26.11
CA GLU A 7 -31.35 13.87 -24.80
C GLU A 7 -31.28 12.51 -24.08
N ALA A 8 -30.06 11.99 -23.88
CA ALA A 8 -29.85 10.92 -22.92
C ALA A 8 -30.34 11.37 -21.53
N ARG A 9 -30.97 10.46 -20.77
CA ARG A 9 -31.47 10.75 -19.41
C ARG A 9 -30.34 11.28 -18.55
N GLY A 10 -30.36 12.60 -18.30
CA GLY A 10 -29.15 13.38 -18.03
C GLY A 10 -28.39 12.99 -16.77
N SER A 11 -27.09 12.73 -16.92
CA SER A 11 -26.07 12.41 -15.89
C SER A 11 -25.85 13.48 -14.81
N GLY A 12 -26.49 14.65 -14.92
CA GLY A 12 -26.27 15.80 -14.04
C GLY A 12 -24.96 16.58 -14.29
N TRP A 13 -24.13 16.12 -15.23
CA TRP A 13 -22.85 16.76 -15.60
C TRP A 13 -22.48 16.51 -17.06
N THR A 14 -21.68 17.40 -17.65
CA THR A 14 -21.05 17.21 -18.97
C THR A 14 -19.76 18.04 -19.09
N TRP A 15 -18.93 17.76 -20.09
CA TRP A 15 -17.78 18.58 -20.50
C TRP A 15 -18.14 19.41 -21.74
N ARG A 16 -18.14 20.74 -21.63
CA ARG A 16 -18.35 21.66 -22.75
C ARG A 16 -17.02 21.96 -23.43
N PRO A 17 -16.82 21.75 -24.74
CA PRO A 17 -15.60 22.15 -25.43
C PRO A 17 -15.34 23.67 -25.28
N VAL A 18 -14.10 24.04 -24.93
CA VAL A 18 -13.65 25.44 -24.82
C VAL A 18 -12.56 25.78 -25.83
N ALA A 19 -11.74 24.80 -26.23
CA ALA A 19 -10.71 24.96 -27.25
C ALA A 19 -10.51 23.65 -28.01
N ARG A 20 -10.08 23.75 -29.27
CA ARG A 20 -9.67 22.60 -30.09
C ARG A 20 -8.42 22.97 -30.89
N ASP A 21 -7.28 22.43 -30.50
CA ASP A 21 -5.98 22.73 -31.11
C ASP A 21 -5.09 21.46 -31.15
N PRO A 22 -4.39 21.16 -32.26
CA PRO A 22 -3.49 20.00 -32.35
C PRO A 22 -2.40 19.93 -31.27
N LEU A 23 -1.95 21.06 -30.71
CA LEU A 23 -0.96 21.10 -29.63
C LEU A 23 -1.45 20.44 -28.33
N LEU A 24 -2.78 20.40 -28.11
CA LEU A 24 -3.42 19.73 -26.97
C LEU A 24 -3.47 18.19 -27.12
N ALA A 25 -3.23 17.66 -28.32
CA ALA A 25 -3.33 16.24 -28.63
C ALA A 25 -2.16 15.43 -28.04
N ARG A 26 -2.23 15.16 -26.74
CA ARG A 26 -1.22 14.39 -25.98
C ARG A 26 -1.81 13.63 -24.81
N ALA A 27 -1.29 12.44 -24.52
CA ALA A 27 -1.64 11.62 -23.35
C ALA A 27 -0.42 11.37 -22.44
N PHE A 28 -0.67 10.99 -21.18
CA PHE A 28 0.35 10.76 -20.16
C PHE A 28 1.30 11.95 -19.98
N HIS A 29 0.74 13.15 -20.07
CA HIS A 29 1.41 14.43 -19.87
C HIS A 29 1.13 14.96 -18.45
N SER A 30 1.89 15.96 -18.01
CA SER A 30 1.48 16.83 -16.91
C SER A 30 0.74 18.04 -17.48
N CYS A 31 -0.29 18.51 -16.78
CA CYS A 31 -0.97 19.76 -17.07
C CYS A 31 -1.19 20.47 -15.73
N THR A 32 -0.62 21.66 -15.59
CA THR A 32 -0.46 22.33 -14.30
C THR A 32 -0.87 23.79 -14.43
N GLU A 33 -1.72 24.27 -13.52
CA GLU A 33 -2.06 25.70 -13.44
C GLU A 33 -0.88 26.48 -12.85
N LEU A 34 -0.56 27.61 -13.47
CA LEU A 34 0.37 28.60 -12.94
C LEU A 34 0.07 29.98 -13.53
N ARG A 35 -0.20 30.97 -12.65
CA ARG A 35 -0.45 32.39 -13.00
C ARG A 35 -1.57 32.59 -14.03
N GLY A 36 -2.65 31.81 -13.91
CA GLY A 36 -3.84 31.88 -14.75
C GLY A 36 -3.79 31.05 -16.04
N ARG A 37 -2.78 30.20 -16.20
CA ARG A 37 -2.51 29.47 -17.46
C ARG A 37 -2.17 28.00 -17.20
N PHE A 38 -2.52 27.13 -18.14
CA PHE A 38 -2.22 25.70 -18.06
C PHE A 38 -0.96 25.34 -18.84
N TYR A 39 0.06 24.88 -18.13
CA TYR A 39 1.32 24.41 -18.69
C TYR A 39 1.24 22.89 -18.91
N LEU A 40 1.09 22.49 -20.18
CA LEU A 40 1.18 21.11 -20.64
C LEU A 40 2.65 20.77 -20.95
N VAL A 41 3.20 19.73 -20.33
CA VAL A 41 4.59 19.31 -20.58
C VAL A 41 4.64 17.86 -21.06
N GLY A 42 5.33 17.65 -22.19
CA GLY A 42 5.68 16.34 -22.71
C GLY A 42 4.47 15.47 -23.11
N GLY A 43 4.47 14.21 -22.67
CA GLY A 43 3.48 13.20 -23.01
C GLY A 43 3.75 12.46 -24.33
N LEU A 44 2.87 11.53 -24.66
CA LEU A 44 2.85 10.80 -25.94
C LEU A 44 1.83 11.44 -26.88
N LEU A 45 2.21 11.73 -28.12
CA LEU A 45 1.34 12.34 -29.13
C LEU A 45 0.41 11.33 -29.84
N ALA A 46 0.75 10.04 -29.80
CA ALA A 46 -0.03 8.94 -30.37
C ALA A 46 0.21 7.63 -29.61
N GLY A 47 -0.78 6.73 -29.62
CA GLY A 47 -0.69 5.42 -28.96
C GLY A 47 0.40 4.53 -29.54
N GLY A 48 1.16 3.87 -28.65
CA GLY A 48 2.29 3.02 -29.04
C GLY A 48 3.55 3.79 -29.44
N ALA A 49 3.53 5.13 -29.46
CA ALA A 49 4.72 5.94 -29.66
C ALA A 49 5.77 5.63 -28.58
N ARG A 50 7.02 5.39 -29.01
CA ARG A 50 8.14 5.12 -28.09
C ARG A 50 8.89 6.38 -27.66
N GLU A 51 8.73 7.49 -28.37
CA GLU A 51 9.40 8.75 -28.04
C GLU A 51 8.38 9.73 -27.45
N PRO A 52 8.56 10.16 -26.19
CA PRO A 52 7.78 11.27 -25.64
C PRO A 52 8.12 12.59 -26.31
N SER A 53 7.13 13.48 -26.39
CA SER A 53 7.36 14.87 -26.74
C SER A 53 8.22 15.55 -25.67
N GLY A 54 9.10 16.46 -26.11
CA GLY A 54 9.81 17.41 -25.24
C GLY A 54 9.17 18.80 -25.26
N GLU A 55 8.01 18.96 -25.90
CA GLU A 55 7.34 20.25 -26.02
C GLU A 55 6.78 20.72 -24.68
N THR A 56 6.80 22.05 -24.51
CA THR A 56 5.99 22.76 -23.53
C THR A 56 4.91 23.52 -24.30
N VAL A 57 3.64 23.30 -23.96
CA VAL A 57 2.50 23.99 -24.55
C VAL A 57 1.80 24.74 -23.41
N VAL A 58 1.43 25.98 -23.66
CA VAL A 58 0.64 26.80 -22.73
C VAL A 58 -0.73 27.00 -23.35
N PHE A 59 -1.77 26.64 -22.59
CA PHE A 59 -3.16 26.92 -22.91
C PHE A 59 -3.67 28.02 -21.97
N ASP A 60 -4.23 29.08 -22.55
CA ASP A 60 -4.87 30.18 -21.86
C ASP A 60 -6.38 29.90 -21.77
N PRO A 61 -6.92 29.49 -20.60
CA PRO A 61 -8.32 29.11 -20.45
C PRO A 61 -9.28 30.31 -20.50
N ALA A 62 -8.78 31.55 -20.44
CA ALA A 62 -9.58 32.77 -20.60
C ALA A 62 -9.74 33.15 -22.08
N GLY A 63 -8.63 33.16 -22.83
CA GLY A 63 -8.60 33.54 -24.24
C GLY A 63 -8.85 32.40 -25.24
N GLY A 64 -8.88 31.15 -24.78
CA GLY A 64 -8.95 29.96 -25.65
C GLY A 64 -7.65 29.65 -26.41
N GLN A 65 -6.62 30.49 -26.26
CA GLN A 65 -5.40 30.44 -27.06
C GLN A 65 -4.47 29.31 -26.60
N VAL A 66 -3.92 28.54 -27.54
CA VAL A 66 -2.92 27.50 -27.29
C VAL A 66 -1.63 27.88 -28.00
N VAL A 67 -0.52 27.98 -27.27
CA VAL A 67 0.79 28.37 -27.81
C VAL A 67 1.87 27.36 -27.42
N ARG A 68 2.80 27.12 -28.35
CA ARG A 68 3.99 26.30 -28.09
C ARG A 68 5.08 27.21 -27.51
N VAL A 69 5.51 26.97 -26.28
CA VAL A 69 6.58 27.76 -25.64
C VAL A 69 7.91 27.40 -26.31
N ALA A 70 8.68 28.41 -26.73
CA ALA A 70 9.98 28.26 -27.39
C ALA A 70 11.12 27.81 -26.44
N ALA A 71 10.79 27.00 -25.42
CA ALA A 71 11.69 26.61 -24.35
C ALA A 71 12.69 25.55 -24.86
N ARG A 72 13.94 25.98 -25.08
CA ARG A 72 15.04 25.08 -25.47
C ARG A 72 15.30 24.05 -24.36
N GLY A 73 15.61 22.81 -24.74
CA GLY A 73 15.97 21.74 -23.79
C GLY A 73 14.81 21.06 -23.06
N GLY A 74 13.56 21.23 -23.52
CA GLY A 74 12.38 20.64 -22.88
C GLY A 74 12.47 19.12 -22.68
N PRO A 75 12.14 18.60 -21.47
CA PRO A 75 12.39 17.22 -21.12
C PRO A 75 11.44 16.27 -21.86
N ARG A 76 12.00 15.42 -22.73
CA ARG A 76 11.27 14.33 -23.41
C ARG A 76 10.81 13.29 -22.38
N ARG A 77 9.62 13.49 -21.82
CA ARG A 77 9.07 12.66 -20.75
C ARG A 77 7.58 12.40 -20.96
N SER A 78 7.13 11.23 -20.57
CA SER A 78 5.72 10.89 -20.37
C SER A 78 5.56 10.12 -19.06
N HIS A 79 4.33 10.02 -18.55
CA HIS A 79 4.04 9.36 -17.27
C HIS A 79 4.86 9.95 -16.10
N HIS A 80 5.25 11.21 -16.22
CA HIS A 80 5.81 12.07 -15.17
C HIS A 80 4.70 12.86 -14.47
N ASP A 81 5.08 13.60 -13.44
CA ASP A 81 4.23 14.65 -12.86
C ASP A 81 4.98 15.99 -12.83
N ALA A 82 4.26 17.11 -12.72
CA ALA A 82 4.86 18.44 -12.70
C ALA A 82 4.19 19.40 -11.71
N VAL A 83 4.99 20.02 -10.85
CA VAL A 83 4.53 20.81 -9.69
C VAL A 83 5.05 22.24 -9.78
N PRO A 84 4.23 23.28 -9.53
CA PRO A 84 4.70 24.65 -9.48
C PRO A 84 5.42 24.92 -8.14
N VAL A 85 6.55 25.60 -8.17
CA VAL A 85 7.43 25.83 -7.01
C VAL A 85 7.92 27.28 -7.00
N GLY A 86 7.72 27.96 -5.87
CA GLY A 86 8.15 29.35 -5.65
C GLY A 86 7.54 30.36 -6.62
N GLY A 87 6.38 30.05 -7.21
CA GLY A 87 5.69 30.91 -8.18
C GLY A 87 6.38 31.13 -9.54
N ARG A 88 7.54 30.49 -9.78
CA ARG A 88 8.42 30.69 -10.96
C ARG A 88 8.89 29.39 -11.60
N TRP A 89 9.04 28.31 -10.84
CA TRP A 89 9.56 27.04 -11.36
C TRP A 89 8.41 26.08 -11.62
N LEU A 90 8.41 25.41 -12.77
CA LEU A 90 7.58 24.23 -13.00
C LEU A 90 8.47 22.99 -13.00
N CYS A 91 8.50 22.28 -11.87
CA CYS A 91 9.39 21.16 -11.62
C CYS A 91 8.78 19.85 -12.12
N VAL A 92 9.34 19.29 -13.20
CA VAL A 92 8.99 17.96 -13.72
C VAL A 92 9.79 16.90 -13.00
N VAL A 93 9.10 15.92 -12.41
CA VAL A 93 9.67 14.85 -11.59
C VAL A 93 9.50 13.51 -12.30
N GLY A 94 10.58 12.71 -12.33
CA GLY A 94 10.59 11.33 -12.85
C GLY A 94 9.99 11.14 -14.26
N GLY A 95 9.39 9.97 -14.50
CA GLY A 95 8.71 9.64 -15.76
C GLY A 95 9.52 8.70 -16.66
N TRP A 96 9.00 8.45 -17.87
CA TRP A 96 9.61 7.60 -18.90
C TRP A 96 10.13 8.45 -20.07
N ASP A 97 11.40 8.24 -20.45
CA ASP A 97 12.09 8.99 -21.52
C ASP A 97 11.96 8.33 -22.92
N GLY A 98 11.28 7.19 -23.00
CA GLY A 98 11.18 6.35 -24.20
C GLY A 98 12.04 5.08 -24.18
N SER A 99 13.02 5.02 -23.27
CA SER A 99 13.96 3.91 -23.07
C SER A 99 14.03 3.47 -21.61
N ARG A 100 14.16 4.41 -20.68
CA ARG A 100 14.32 4.22 -19.24
C ARG A 100 13.28 5.03 -18.46
N ARG A 101 13.08 4.63 -17.21
CA ARG A 101 12.36 5.40 -16.22
C ARG A 101 13.37 6.23 -15.43
N LEU A 102 12.99 7.47 -15.11
CA LEU A 102 13.84 8.46 -14.47
C LEU A 102 13.31 8.77 -13.06
N ALA A 103 14.19 9.26 -12.19
CA ALA A 103 13.83 9.95 -10.95
C ALA A 103 14.34 11.40 -10.92
N THR A 104 15.03 11.86 -11.97
CA THR A 104 15.63 13.19 -12.03
C THR A 104 14.59 14.30 -12.06
N VAL A 105 14.90 15.45 -11.45
CA VAL A 105 14.10 16.67 -11.53
C VAL A 105 14.65 17.57 -12.65
N THR A 106 13.75 18.17 -13.43
CA THR A 106 14.08 19.22 -14.41
C THR A 106 13.03 20.30 -14.29
N ALA A 107 13.42 21.57 -14.15
CA ALA A 107 12.51 22.67 -13.91
C ALA A 107 12.49 23.65 -15.09
N LEU A 108 11.31 24.14 -15.46
CA LEU A 108 11.16 25.28 -16.35
C LEU A 108 11.19 26.55 -15.50
N ASP A 109 12.12 27.45 -15.81
CA ASP A 109 12.08 28.83 -15.37
C ASP A 109 11.00 29.55 -16.19
N THR A 110 9.80 29.77 -15.63
CA THR A 110 8.67 30.30 -16.41
C THR A 110 8.79 31.79 -16.74
N ASP A 111 9.67 32.51 -16.04
CA ASP A 111 9.99 33.92 -16.32
C ASP A 111 11.00 34.05 -17.47
N ARG A 112 11.94 33.09 -17.61
CA ARG A 112 12.96 33.08 -18.69
C ARG A 112 12.59 32.17 -19.87
N GLY A 113 11.63 31.26 -19.72
CA GLY A 113 11.27 30.26 -20.73
C GLY A 113 12.37 29.22 -20.98
N VAL A 114 13.19 28.88 -19.97
CA VAL A 114 14.35 27.97 -20.12
C VAL A 114 14.21 26.76 -19.21
N TRP A 115 14.49 25.57 -19.74
CA TRP A 115 14.56 24.34 -18.95
C TRP A 115 15.95 24.15 -18.35
N GLU A 116 16.00 23.92 -17.04
CA GLU A 116 17.23 23.69 -16.28
C GLU A 116 17.14 22.33 -15.56
N ALA A 117 18.14 21.46 -15.77
CA ALA A 117 18.26 20.22 -15.02
C ALA A 117 18.80 20.52 -13.62
N TRP A 118 18.13 20.03 -12.58
CA TRP A 118 18.56 20.23 -11.20
C TRP A 118 19.48 19.08 -10.75
N THR A 119 20.32 19.34 -9.74
CA THR A 119 21.34 18.42 -9.26
C THR A 119 20.85 17.64 -8.04
N ALA A 120 21.10 16.33 -7.98
CA ALA A 120 20.84 15.55 -6.77
C ALA A 120 21.85 15.91 -5.67
N GLY A 121 21.37 16.23 -4.47
CA GLY A 121 22.22 16.56 -3.32
C GLY A 121 23.01 15.36 -2.81
N SER A 122 24.15 15.63 -2.16
CA SER A 122 24.96 14.61 -1.49
C SER A 122 24.14 13.87 -0.43
N GLY A 123 24.17 12.53 -0.47
CA GLY A 123 23.36 11.67 0.40
C GLY A 123 21.90 11.48 -0.04
N SER A 124 21.47 12.02 -1.19
CA SER A 124 20.17 11.67 -1.78
C SER A 124 20.15 10.20 -2.21
N CYS A 125 19.07 9.49 -1.86
CA CYS A 125 18.79 8.13 -2.35
C CYS A 125 17.65 8.18 -3.38
N PRO A 126 17.91 8.56 -4.64
CA PRO A 126 16.87 8.62 -5.67
C PRO A 126 16.39 7.21 -6.03
N PRO A 127 15.08 7.00 -6.25
CA PRO A 127 14.58 5.73 -6.76
C PRO A 127 15.17 5.39 -8.15
N ALA A 128 15.37 4.10 -8.43
CA ALA A 128 15.90 3.58 -9.70
C ALA A 128 15.06 3.90 -10.94
N GLY A 129 13.85 4.46 -10.76
CA GLY A 129 13.02 5.01 -11.82
C GLY A 129 11.55 5.10 -11.38
N LEU A 130 10.95 6.28 -11.58
CA LEU A 130 9.53 6.54 -11.31
C LEU A 130 8.76 6.69 -12.63
N SER A 131 7.55 6.15 -12.72
CA SER A 131 6.70 6.31 -13.90
C SER A 131 5.26 5.98 -13.53
N SER A 132 4.32 6.81 -13.99
CA SER A 132 2.92 6.79 -13.57
C SER A 132 2.78 6.95 -12.05
N HIS A 133 3.59 7.86 -11.52
CA HIS A 133 3.66 8.25 -10.12
C HIS A 133 2.99 9.61 -9.97
N THR A 134 2.81 10.06 -8.72
CA THR A 134 2.25 11.39 -8.40
C THR A 134 3.24 12.23 -7.61
N CYS A 135 3.20 13.55 -7.80
CA CYS A 135 3.95 14.52 -7.02
C CYS A 135 3.02 15.62 -6.50
N THR A 136 2.73 15.61 -5.20
CA THR A 136 1.88 16.60 -4.54
C THR A 136 2.74 17.63 -3.81
N ARG A 137 2.42 18.93 -3.93
CA ARG A 137 3.11 19.98 -3.16
C ARG A 137 2.72 19.90 -1.69
N ILE A 138 3.72 20.03 -0.80
CA ILE A 138 3.53 20.24 0.64
C ILE A 138 4.06 21.64 1.01
N SER A 139 5.15 22.06 0.36
CA SER A 139 5.65 23.44 0.36
C SER A 139 6.58 23.66 -0.85
N ASP A 140 7.05 24.89 -1.07
CA ASP A 140 8.06 25.21 -2.09
C ASP A 140 9.45 24.58 -1.85
N ARG A 141 9.62 23.80 -0.77
CA ARG A 141 10.84 23.03 -0.48
C ARG A 141 10.58 21.54 -0.23
N GLU A 142 9.34 21.05 -0.30
CA GLU A 142 9.03 19.64 -0.03
C GLU A 142 7.81 19.12 -0.81
N LEU A 143 7.98 17.97 -1.50
CA LEU A 143 6.95 17.29 -2.28
C LEU A 143 6.65 15.87 -1.77
N ARG A 144 5.34 15.56 -1.68
CA ARG A 144 4.66 14.26 -1.71
C ARG A 144 4.92 13.41 -2.96
N VAL A 145 5.99 12.62 -3.05
CA VAL A 145 6.17 11.70 -4.19
C VAL A 145 5.64 10.32 -3.83
N ALA A 146 4.74 9.74 -4.63
CA ALA A 146 4.21 8.40 -4.40
C ALA A 146 4.13 7.58 -5.69
N GLY A 147 4.70 6.36 -5.69
CA GLY A 147 4.59 5.41 -6.80
C GLY A 147 5.58 4.25 -6.77
N ARG A 148 5.34 3.27 -7.64
CA ARG A 148 6.15 2.07 -7.83
C ARG A 148 7.48 2.39 -8.48
N GLU A 149 8.54 2.30 -7.69
CA GLU A 149 9.91 2.28 -8.21
C GLU A 149 10.16 1.05 -9.10
N GLY A 150 10.87 1.28 -10.20
CA GLY A 150 11.56 0.23 -10.92
C GLY A 150 12.09 0.67 -12.27
N GLY A 151 13.20 0.06 -12.70
CA GLY A 151 13.64 0.11 -14.08
C GLY A 151 12.68 -0.62 -15.04
N THR A 152 13.10 -0.80 -16.29
CA THR A 152 12.28 -1.50 -17.29
C THR A 152 12.14 -3.00 -17.04
N ARG A 153 13.12 -3.63 -16.38
CA ARG A 153 13.16 -5.09 -16.11
C ARG A 153 12.87 -5.48 -14.65
N THR A 154 13.09 -4.58 -13.69
CA THR A 154 12.97 -4.82 -12.25
C THR A 154 12.05 -3.77 -11.63
N GLN A 155 11.03 -4.18 -10.86
CA GLN A 155 10.03 -3.27 -10.29
C GLN A 155 9.53 -3.80 -8.93
N ARG A 156 9.46 -2.95 -7.90
CA ARG A 156 8.98 -3.32 -6.55
C ARG A 156 7.56 -3.91 -6.62
N ARG A 157 7.11 -4.72 -5.64
CA ARG A 157 5.73 -5.29 -5.65
C ARG A 157 4.65 -4.34 -5.09
N TYR A 158 5.08 -3.26 -4.43
CA TYR A 158 4.29 -2.17 -3.84
C TYR A 158 4.65 -0.81 -4.49
N GLY A 159 3.90 0.25 -4.19
CA GLY A 159 4.30 1.64 -4.37
C GLY A 159 5.07 2.16 -3.15
N SER A 160 6.11 2.93 -3.37
CA SER A 160 6.87 3.60 -2.30
C SER A 160 6.46 5.07 -2.20
N ILE A 161 6.56 5.63 -1.00
CA ILE A 161 6.37 7.06 -0.74
C ILE A 161 7.74 7.67 -0.45
N TYR A 162 8.03 8.85 -1.01
CA TYR A 162 9.28 9.57 -0.81
C TYR A 162 9.00 11.02 -0.45
N THR A 163 9.75 11.52 0.53
CA THR A 163 9.97 12.96 0.69
C THR A 163 10.96 13.40 -0.39
N LEU A 164 10.53 14.24 -1.32
CA LEU A 164 11.42 14.94 -2.26
C LEU A 164 11.60 16.38 -1.77
N ARG A 165 12.77 16.69 -1.20
CA ARG A 165 13.15 18.04 -0.79
C ARG A 165 13.75 18.80 -1.96
N LEU A 166 13.48 20.09 -2.03
CA LEU A 166 13.90 20.99 -3.11
C LEU A 166 14.61 22.22 -2.54
N ASP A 167 15.69 22.64 -3.21
CA ASP A 167 16.27 23.97 -3.06
C ASP A 167 16.25 24.68 -4.43
N PRO A 168 15.26 25.55 -4.69
CA PRO A 168 15.17 26.32 -5.92
C PRO A 168 16.25 27.39 -6.10
N GLY A 169 16.96 27.78 -5.03
CA GLY A 169 18.07 28.73 -5.09
C GLY A 169 19.37 28.05 -5.52
N ALA A 170 19.68 26.92 -4.89
CA ALA A 170 20.84 26.08 -5.25
C ALA A 170 20.59 25.21 -6.50
N ARG A 171 19.35 25.12 -7.00
CA ARG A 171 18.92 24.21 -8.08
C ARG A 171 19.18 22.73 -7.74
N THR A 172 18.91 22.34 -6.50
CA THR A 172 19.14 20.96 -6.04
C THR A 172 17.88 20.29 -5.52
N TYR A 173 17.92 18.95 -5.45
CA TYR A 173 16.88 18.14 -4.83
C TYR A 173 17.47 16.95 -4.07
N CYS A 174 16.72 16.42 -3.10
CA CYS A 174 17.11 15.24 -2.35
C CYS A 174 15.90 14.33 -2.08
N TYR A 175 16.03 13.05 -2.42
CA TYR A 175 15.04 12.02 -2.10
C TYR A 175 15.38 11.33 -0.77
N LYS A 176 14.35 11.15 0.06
CA LYS A 176 14.33 10.22 1.19
C LYS A 176 13.09 9.33 1.03
N GLU A 177 13.25 8.01 1.05
CA GLU A 177 12.11 7.08 1.14
C GLU A 177 11.51 7.13 2.54
N GLU A 178 10.19 7.07 2.63
CA GLU A 178 9.44 7.00 3.88
C GLU A 178 9.14 5.53 4.22
N GLY A 179 9.10 5.16 5.50
CA GLY A 179 8.88 3.77 5.95
C GLY A 179 7.45 3.22 5.73
N CYS A 180 6.66 3.88 4.87
CA CYS A 180 5.30 3.49 4.50
C CYS A 180 5.21 3.17 3.00
N HIS A 181 4.35 2.21 2.66
CA HIS A 181 4.21 1.66 1.31
C HIS A 181 2.73 1.49 0.98
N THR A 182 2.42 1.47 -0.32
CA THR A 182 1.04 1.41 -0.85
C THR A 182 0.84 0.19 -1.73
N VAL A 183 -0.36 -0.40 -1.72
CA VAL A 183 -0.81 -1.40 -2.68
C VAL A 183 -1.00 -0.74 -4.05
N SER A 184 -1.43 0.52 -4.04
CA SER A 184 -1.43 1.42 -5.20
C SER A 184 -0.02 1.60 -5.74
N ARG A 185 0.17 1.11 -6.97
CA ARG A 185 1.48 1.01 -7.61
C ARG A 185 1.73 2.11 -8.61
N SER A 186 0.81 2.29 -9.56
CA SER A 186 1.09 3.07 -10.75
C SER A 186 -0.19 3.46 -11.47
N GLY A 187 -0.28 4.73 -11.87
CA GLY A 187 -1.46 5.31 -12.53
C GLY A 187 -2.56 5.71 -11.54
N HIS A 188 -2.27 5.78 -10.24
CA HIS A 188 -3.14 6.46 -9.30
C HIS A 188 -3.10 7.98 -9.48
N CYS A 189 -4.08 8.67 -8.91
CA CYS A 189 -3.96 10.09 -8.60
C CYS A 189 -3.76 10.28 -7.10
N ALA A 190 -3.30 11.46 -6.69
CA ALA A 190 -3.12 11.84 -5.30
C ALA A 190 -3.87 13.15 -5.02
N ALA A 191 -4.62 13.20 -3.93
CA ALA A 191 -5.35 14.39 -3.49
C ALA A 191 -4.98 14.74 -2.06
N LEU A 192 -4.63 16.01 -1.83
CA LEU A 192 -4.36 16.55 -0.51
C LEU A 192 -5.66 17.19 0.01
N LEU A 193 -6.26 16.58 1.03
CA LEU A 193 -7.59 16.92 1.54
C LEU A 193 -7.51 17.24 3.03
N GLN A 194 -8.40 18.13 3.50
CA GLN A 194 -8.52 18.39 4.93
C GLN A 194 -9.17 17.19 5.64
N SER A 195 -8.63 16.85 6.81
CA SER A 195 -9.11 15.76 7.66
C SER A 195 -10.35 16.20 8.44
N PRO A 196 -11.47 15.46 8.41
CA PRO A 196 -12.63 15.79 9.22
C PRO A 196 -12.34 15.57 10.72
N GLY A 197 -12.70 16.54 11.55
CA GLY A 197 -12.55 16.47 13.01
C GLY A 197 -12.45 17.85 13.69
N PRO A 198 -12.41 17.90 15.03
CA PRO A 198 -12.30 19.15 15.78
C PRO A 198 -10.93 19.85 15.65
N HIS A 199 -9.92 19.14 15.13
CA HIS A 199 -8.58 19.64 14.87
C HIS A 199 -8.21 19.33 13.40
N PRO A 200 -8.61 20.18 12.44
CA PRO A 200 -8.48 19.88 11.02
C PRO A 200 -7.01 19.79 10.57
N GLY A 201 -6.54 18.56 10.37
CA GLY A 201 -5.27 18.27 9.70
C GLY A 201 -5.42 18.20 8.18
N HIS A 202 -4.37 17.74 7.50
CA HIS A 202 -4.40 17.37 6.09
C HIS A 202 -3.99 15.89 5.93
N GLN A 203 -4.64 15.21 4.98
CA GLN A 203 -4.34 13.84 4.55
C GLN A 203 -4.00 13.83 3.06
N LEU A 204 -2.96 13.09 2.68
CA LEU A 204 -2.69 12.78 1.29
C LEU A 204 -3.30 11.42 0.98
N LEU A 205 -4.33 11.42 0.12
CA LEU A 205 -5.07 10.22 -0.28
C LEU A 205 -4.70 9.83 -1.71
N LEU A 206 -4.35 8.56 -1.94
CA LEU A 206 -4.12 7.99 -3.26
C LEU A 206 -5.37 7.26 -3.76
N PHE A 207 -5.75 7.50 -5.00
CA PHE A 207 -6.94 6.94 -5.63
C PHE A 207 -6.57 6.04 -6.80
N GLY A 208 -7.12 4.83 -6.84
CA GLY A 208 -6.82 3.84 -7.88
C GLY A 208 -5.39 3.32 -7.85
N GLY A 209 -4.88 2.80 -8.98
CA GLY A 209 -3.55 2.17 -9.08
C GLY A 209 -3.44 0.78 -8.41
N CYS A 210 -4.49 0.35 -7.71
CA CYS A 210 -4.72 -0.96 -7.09
C CYS A 210 -6.17 -1.41 -7.35
N ASN A 211 -6.55 -2.63 -6.94
CA ASN A 211 -7.92 -3.15 -7.08
C ASN A 211 -8.83 -2.76 -5.89
N SER A 212 -8.65 -1.56 -5.35
CA SER A 212 -9.49 -0.96 -4.30
C SER A 212 -10.41 0.11 -4.89
N ALA A 213 -11.52 0.40 -4.21
CA ALA A 213 -12.28 1.65 -4.35
C ALA A 213 -11.95 2.65 -3.22
N GLU A 214 -11.54 2.15 -2.05
CA GLU A 214 -11.15 2.99 -0.92
C GLU A 214 -9.75 3.57 -1.16
N PRO A 215 -9.54 4.87 -0.91
CA PRO A 215 -8.24 5.50 -1.11
C PRO A 215 -7.23 5.07 -0.06
N GLU A 216 -5.96 5.02 -0.46
CA GLU A 216 -4.85 4.70 0.44
C GLU A 216 -4.22 5.97 1.01
N VAL A 217 -3.99 6.00 2.33
CA VAL A 217 -3.32 7.11 3.01
C VAL A 217 -1.81 7.08 2.70
N ALA A 218 -1.30 8.16 2.10
CA ALA A 218 0.12 8.37 1.82
C ALA A 218 0.77 9.49 2.67
N GLY A 219 0.05 10.03 3.65
CA GLY A 219 0.62 10.96 4.64
C GLY A 219 -0.43 11.72 5.45
N HIS A 220 -0.03 12.18 6.63
CA HIS A 220 -0.81 13.06 7.52
C HIS A 220 0.03 14.27 7.93
N TRP A 221 -0.61 15.43 8.06
CA TRP A 221 -0.02 16.66 8.60
C TRP A 221 -1.01 17.32 9.56
N SER A 222 -0.51 17.83 10.70
CA SER A 222 -1.33 18.60 11.64
C SER A 222 -1.68 19.99 11.09
N HIS A 223 -2.66 20.64 11.73
CA HIS A 223 -3.11 21.99 11.36
C HIS A 223 -1.93 22.99 11.24
N GLY A 224 -1.96 23.86 10.23
CA GLY A 224 -0.92 24.88 9.98
C GLY A 224 0.44 24.37 9.48
N LYS A 225 0.65 23.05 9.34
CA LYS A 225 1.89 22.50 8.73
C LYS A 225 1.93 22.68 7.22
N ILE A 226 0.78 22.64 6.57
CA ILE A 226 0.61 22.96 5.15
C ILE A 226 0.11 24.40 5.07
N LYS A 227 0.80 25.22 4.27
CA LYS A 227 0.57 26.67 4.13
C LYS A 227 -0.05 27.06 2.79
N GLU A 228 -0.44 26.07 2.00
CA GLU A 228 -1.08 26.24 0.71
C GLU A 228 -2.60 26.21 0.90
N GLU A 229 -3.26 27.33 0.63
CA GLU A 229 -4.72 27.38 0.62
C GLU A 229 -5.24 26.66 -0.64
N PRO A 230 -6.24 25.77 -0.53
CA PRO A 230 -6.81 25.10 -1.69
C PRO A 230 -7.54 26.13 -2.59
N PRO A 231 -7.53 25.96 -3.93
CA PRO A 231 -8.10 26.97 -4.83
C PRO A 231 -9.60 27.18 -4.55
N VAL A 232 -9.96 28.45 -4.30
CA VAL A 232 -11.31 28.85 -3.91
C VAL A 232 -12.27 28.74 -5.11
N ALA A 233 -13.19 27.79 -5.05
CA ALA A 233 -14.14 27.46 -6.10
C ALA A 233 -15.58 27.32 -5.54
N PRO A 234 -16.19 28.40 -5.03
CA PRO A 234 -17.43 28.34 -4.25
C PRO A 234 -18.64 27.88 -5.07
N HIS A 235 -18.82 28.35 -6.31
CA HIS A 235 -19.97 27.95 -7.12
C HIS A 235 -19.84 26.50 -7.60
N LEU A 236 -18.62 26.00 -7.83
CA LEU A 236 -18.37 24.60 -8.13
C LEU A 236 -18.55 23.71 -6.89
N MET A 237 -18.08 24.13 -5.71
CA MET A 237 -18.35 23.46 -4.44
C MET A 237 -19.85 23.38 -4.16
N GLU A 238 -20.62 24.43 -4.46
CA GLU A 238 -22.08 24.45 -4.34
C GLU A 238 -22.74 23.49 -5.35
N LYS A 239 -22.34 23.55 -6.63
CA LYS A 239 -22.85 22.65 -7.68
C LYS A 239 -22.52 21.18 -7.40
N LEU A 240 -21.30 20.87 -6.94
CA LEU A 240 -20.91 19.52 -6.49
C LEU A 240 -21.75 19.11 -5.28
N SER A 241 -21.94 19.98 -4.29
CA SER A 241 -22.80 19.72 -3.12
C SER A 241 -24.24 19.38 -3.53
N LYS A 242 -24.80 20.11 -4.49
CA LYS A 242 -26.13 19.87 -5.06
C LYS A 242 -26.17 18.57 -5.87
N LEU A 243 -25.16 18.30 -6.70
CA LEU A 243 -25.06 17.08 -7.51
C LEU A 243 -24.95 15.81 -6.64
N VAL A 244 -24.11 15.82 -5.61
CA VAL A 244 -24.00 14.67 -4.69
C VAL A 244 -25.26 14.51 -3.82
N SER A 245 -25.98 15.59 -3.52
CA SER A 245 -27.25 15.53 -2.78
C SER A 245 -28.47 15.19 -3.65
N SER A 246 -28.33 15.16 -4.99
CA SER A 246 -29.44 15.00 -5.94
C SER A 246 -30.06 13.60 -5.99
N GLY A 247 -29.39 12.59 -5.44
CA GLY A 247 -29.76 11.18 -5.62
C GLY A 247 -29.48 10.60 -7.02
N GLN A 248 -28.93 11.39 -7.96
CA GLN A 248 -28.65 10.93 -9.33
C GLN A 248 -27.42 10.00 -9.44
N GLY A 249 -26.53 10.00 -8.44
CA GLY A 249 -25.30 9.19 -8.43
C GLY A 249 -25.38 7.99 -7.47
N SER A 250 -24.77 6.87 -7.85
CA SER A 250 -24.74 5.65 -7.04
C SER A 250 -23.66 5.70 -5.94
N ARG A 251 -23.82 4.88 -4.90
CA ARG A 251 -22.89 4.80 -3.76
C ARG A 251 -21.70 3.88 -4.01
N GLN A 252 -20.92 4.19 -5.04
CA GLN A 252 -19.83 3.33 -5.52
C GLN A 252 -18.55 4.12 -5.80
N GLY A 253 -17.41 3.60 -5.33
CA GLY A 253 -16.08 4.09 -5.70
C GLY A 253 -15.45 3.28 -6.84
N PRO A 254 -14.45 3.83 -7.54
CA PRO A 254 -13.85 3.22 -8.73
C PRO A 254 -12.87 2.10 -8.39
N ARG A 255 -13.28 0.84 -8.54
CA ARG A 255 -12.39 -0.33 -8.32
C ARG A 255 -11.46 -0.56 -9.50
N GLY A 256 -10.16 -0.66 -9.24
CA GLY A 256 -9.19 -1.07 -10.26
C GLY A 256 -8.90 -0.01 -11.32
N LEU A 257 -9.16 1.27 -11.06
CA LEU A 257 -8.98 2.36 -12.02
C LEU A 257 -7.52 2.86 -12.04
N ARG A 258 -6.97 3.17 -13.21
CA ARG A 258 -5.65 3.78 -13.40
C ARG A 258 -5.65 4.82 -14.53
N HIS A 259 -4.67 5.73 -14.52
CA HIS A 259 -4.47 6.81 -15.50
C HIS A 259 -5.71 7.69 -15.76
N HIS A 260 -6.58 7.77 -14.74
CA HIS A 260 -7.62 8.78 -14.60
C HIS A 260 -6.97 10.12 -14.22
N SER A 261 -7.79 11.17 -14.08
CA SER A 261 -7.40 12.40 -13.42
C SER A 261 -8.18 12.59 -12.12
N CYS A 262 -7.64 13.41 -11.20
CA CYS A 262 -8.30 13.83 -9.97
C CYS A 262 -8.01 15.31 -9.73
N SER A 263 -9.02 16.07 -9.32
CA SER A 263 -8.89 17.46 -8.87
C SER A 263 -9.53 17.64 -7.50
N VAL A 264 -8.86 18.37 -6.60
CA VAL A 264 -9.43 18.80 -5.32
C VAL A 264 -10.30 20.03 -5.53
N VAL A 265 -11.52 20.02 -4.99
CA VAL A 265 -12.47 21.13 -5.03
C VAL A 265 -13.05 21.29 -3.62
N GLY A 266 -12.35 22.04 -2.76
CA GLY A 266 -12.66 22.10 -1.33
C GLY A 266 -12.61 20.71 -0.69
N PRO A 267 -13.71 20.21 -0.08
CA PRO A 267 -13.75 18.89 0.56
C PRO A 267 -14.05 17.73 -0.42
N PHE A 268 -14.08 18.00 -1.74
CA PHE A 268 -14.30 16.98 -2.76
C PHE A 268 -12.99 16.60 -3.46
N ALA A 269 -12.76 15.31 -3.65
CA ALA A 269 -11.91 14.82 -4.73
C ALA A 269 -12.81 14.40 -5.91
N VAL A 270 -12.62 15.05 -7.06
CA VAL A 270 -13.38 14.81 -8.28
C VAL A 270 -12.50 14.07 -9.27
N LEU A 271 -12.85 12.81 -9.55
CA LEU A 271 -12.12 11.90 -10.42
C LEU A 271 -12.85 11.72 -11.74
N PHE A 272 -12.12 11.65 -12.85
CA PHE A 272 -12.70 11.47 -14.18
C PHE A 272 -11.89 10.48 -15.05
N GLY A 273 -12.61 9.66 -15.82
CA GLY A 273 -12.07 8.82 -16.89
C GLY A 273 -11.03 7.80 -16.42
N GLY A 274 -10.02 7.53 -17.26
CA GLY A 274 -8.94 6.58 -17.01
C GLY A 274 -9.12 5.25 -17.74
N GLU A 275 -8.53 4.17 -17.22
CA GLU A 275 -8.79 2.80 -17.66
C GLU A 275 -8.83 1.81 -16.50
N THR A 276 -9.53 0.68 -16.67
CA THR A 276 -9.60 -0.38 -15.66
C THR A 276 -8.43 -1.37 -15.77
N LEU A 277 -8.07 -1.99 -14.64
CA LEU A 277 -7.11 -3.11 -14.55
C LEU A 277 -7.67 -4.45 -15.09
N THR A 278 -8.89 -4.47 -15.63
CA THR A 278 -9.52 -5.70 -16.14
C THR A 278 -8.95 -6.12 -17.50
N ARG A 279 -9.22 -7.35 -17.92
CA ARG A 279 -8.91 -7.85 -19.28
C ARG A 279 -10.10 -7.73 -20.24
N ALA A 280 -10.99 -6.77 -20.02
CA ALA A 280 -12.09 -6.47 -20.94
C ALA A 280 -11.54 -5.99 -22.30
N ARG A 281 -12.37 -6.08 -23.35
CA ARG A 281 -12.04 -5.46 -24.66
C ARG A 281 -12.13 -3.94 -24.63
N ASP A 282 -12.95 -3.43 -23.72
CA ASP A 282 -13.18 -2.02 -23.45
C ASP A 282 -12.68 -1.73 -22.04
N THR A 283 -11.53 -1.08 -21.91
CA THR A 283 -10.94 -0.73 -20.60
C THR A 283 -11.06 0.74 -20.28
N ILE A 284 -11.28 1.62 -21.25
CA ILE A 284 -11.15 3.08 -21.10
C ILE A 284 -12.47 3.70 -20.66
N CYS A 285 -12.39 4.50 -19.59
CA CYS A 285 -13.53 5.06 -18.89
C CYS A 285 -13.79 6.53 -19.27
N ASN A 286 -15.04 6.93 -19.09
CA ASN A 286 -15.61 8.28 -19.22
C ASN A 286 -16.44 8.67 -17.98
N ASP A 287 -16.46 7.84 -16.93
CA ASP A 287 -17.27 8.07 -15.73
C ASP A 287 -16.68 9.16 -14.83
N LEU A 288 -17.57 9.80 -14.06
CA LEU A 288 -17.25 10.75 -13.01
C LEU A 288 -17.46 10.11 -11.63
N TYR A 289 -16.46 10.20 -10.76
CA TYR A 289 -16.56 9.79 -9.36
C TYR A 289 -16.24 10.98 -8.45
N ILE A 290 -17.01 11.14 -7.36
CA ILE A 290 -16.80 12.18 -6.36
C ILE A 290 -16.64 11.51 -4.99
N TYR A 291 -15.54 11.82 -4.31
CA TYR A 291 -15.30 11.47 -2.91
C TYR A 291 -15.53 12.70 -2.03
N ASP A 292 -16.44 12.60 -1.07
CA ASP A 292 -16.89 13.70 -0.20
C ASP A 292 -16.37 13.50 1.23
N THR A 293 -15.43 14.34 1.68
CA THR A 293 -14.82 14.23 3.02
C THR A 293 -15.60 14.93 4.14
N ARG A 294 -16.74 15.58 3.84
CA ARG A 294 -17.54 16.31 4.84
C ARG A 294 -18.24 15.41 5.85
N LYS A 295 -18.19 14.09 5.65
CA LYS A 295 -18.75 13.07 6.56
C LYS A 295 -17.65 12.10 6.99
N SER A 296 -17.87 11.49 8.15
CA SER A 296 -17.09 10.37 8.68
C SER A 296 -18.02 9.18 8.89
N PRO A 297 -17.80 8.03 8.22
CA PRO A 297 -16.86 7.84 7.12
C PRO A 297 -17.17 8.75 5.92
N SER A 298 -16.13 9.06 5.15
CA SER A 298 -16.26 9.82 3.89
C SER A 298 -16.93 8.98 2.82
N LEU A 299 -17.59 9.62 1.85
CA LEU A 299 -18.55 8.93 0.98
C LEU A 299 -18.24 9.06 -0.50
N TRP A 300 -18.35 7.94 -1.21
CA TRP A 300 -18.34 7.87 -2.66
C TRP A 300 -19.71 8.22 -3.29
N PHE A 301 -19.63 8.80 -4.48
CA PHE A 301 -20.71 9.01 -5.44
C PHE A 301 -20.18 8.72 -6.86
N HIS A 302 -20.91 7.96 -7.66
CA HIS A 302 -20.56 7.61 -9.04
C HIS A 302 -21.66 8.05 -10.02
N PHE A 303 -21.26 8.71 -11.09
CA PHE A 303 -22.15 9.23 -12.13
C PHE A 303 -21.67 8.73 -13.50
N PRO A 304 -22.24 7.64 -14.03
CA PRO A 304 -21.77 7.02 -15.25
C PRO A 304 -22.05 7.87 -16.49
N CYS A 305 -21.23 7.69 -17.54
CA CYS A 305 -21.34 8.46 -18.78
C CYS A 305 -21.68 7.56 -19.99
N ALA A 306 -22.80 7.86 -20.66
CA ALA A 306 -23.19 7.16 -21.90
C ALA A 306 -22.49 7.69 -23.17
N ASP A 307 -21.76 8.82 -23.09
CA ASP A 307 -21.05 9.38 -24.23
C ASP A 307 -19.64 8.77 -24.35
N HIS A 308 -19.52 7.77 -25.22
CA HIS A 308 -18.24 7.13 -25.56
C HIS A 308 -17.20 8.13 -26.11
N GLY A 309 -17.65 9.24 -26.73
CA GLY A 309 -16.80 10.33 -27.21
C GLY A 309 -16.05 11.07 -26.09
N LEU A 310 -16.47 10.92 -24.83
CA LEU A 310 -15.79 11.44 -23.63
C LEU A 310 -14.82 10.46 -22.97
N LYS A 311 -14.64 9.24 -23.49
CA LYS A 311 -13.64 8.28 -22.96
C LYS A 311 -12.23 8.84 -23.07
N ARG A 312 -11.49 8.90 -21.96
CA ARG A 312 -10.15 9.50 -21.91
C ARG A 312 -9.22 8.77 -20.94
N VAL A 313 -8.07 8.31 -21.42
CA VAL A 313 -6.96 7.79 -20.58
C VAL A 313 -5.72 8.67 -20.69
N GLY A 314 -5.02 8.90 -19.57
CA GLY A 314 -3.81 9.73 -19.54
C GLY A 314 -4.05 11.22 -19.85
N HIS A 315 -5.29 11.68 -19.66
CA HIS A 315 -5.67 13.09 -19.67
C HIS A 315 -5.32 13.75 -18.32
N ARG A 316 -5.55 15.06 -18.19
CA ARG A 316 -5.51 15.76 -16.90
C ARG A 316 -6.77 16.59 -16.69
N THR A 317 -7.08 16.88 -15.43
CA THR A 317 -8.08 17.88 -15.03
C THR A 317 -7.41 18.97 -14.20
N CYS A 318 -7.74 20.22 -14.47
CA CYS A 318 -7.19 21.40 -13.80
C CYS A 318 -8.34 22.29 -13.30
N LEU A 319 -8.27 22.74 -12.04
CA LEU A 319 -9.20 23.70 -11.46
C LEU A 319 -8.73 25.13 -11.76
N TRP A 320 -9.58 25.95 -12.38
CA TRP A 320 -9.33 27.37 -12.61
C TRP A 320 -10.65 28.14 -12.71
N ASN A 321 -10.70 29.35 -12.13
CA ASN A 321 -11.85 30.27 -12.17
C ASN A 321 -13.20 29.56 -11.95
N ASP A 322 -13.30 28.82 -10.84
CA ASP A 322 -14.50 28.10 -10.40
C ASP A 322 -15.04 27.02 -11.40
N GLN A 323 -14.20 26.50 -12.31
CA GLN A 323 -14.49 25.35 -13.18
C GLN A 323 -13.33 24.34 -13.21
N LEU A 324 -13.62 23.04 -13.39
CA LEU A 324 -12.61 22.08 -13.84
C LEU A 324 -12.50 22.11 -15.37
N TYR A 325 -11.30 21.92 -15.88
CA TYR A 325 -10.98 21.79 -17.30
C TYR A 325 -10.33 20.43 -17.59
N LEU A 326 -10.94 19.64 -18.48
CA LEU A 326 -10.40 18.40 -19.03
C LEU A 326 -9.47 18.73 -20.21
N VAL A 327 -8.25 18.19 -20.17
CA VAL A 327 -7.20 18.46 -21.18
C VAL A 327 -6.56 17.16 -21.67
N GLY A 328 -6.54 16.98 -23.00
CA GLY A 328 -5.82 15.91 -23.70
C GLY A 328 -6.33 14.48 -23.41
N GLY A 329 -5.38 13.53 -23.39
CA GLY A 329 -5.62 12.08 -23.24
C GLY A 329 -5.87 11.35 -24.56
N PHE A 330 -5.73 10.02 -24.54
CA PHE A 330 -6.16 9.15 -25.65
C PHE A 330 -7.65 8.81 -25.51
N GLY A 331 -8.34 8.67 -26.64
CA GLY A 331 -9.75 8.27 -26.71
C GLY A 331 -10.01 6.79 -26.41
N GLU A 332 -11.21 6.32 -26.74
CA GLU A 332 -11.67 4.93 -26.57
C GLU A 332 -10.76 3.87 -27.24
N ASP A 333 -10.07 4.23 -28.32
CA ASP A 333 -9.12 3.35 -29.01
C ASP A 333 -7.78 3.16 -28.26
N GLY A 334 -7.54 3.95 -27.21
CA GLY A 334 -6.29 3.99 -26.45
C GLY A 334 -5.10 4.55 -27.25
N ARG A 335 -5.34 5.24 -28.38
CA ARG A 335 -4.27 5.69 -29.30
C ARG A 335 -4.45 7.09 -29.88
N THR A 336 -5.68 7.49 -30.21
CA THR A 336 -5.97 8.78 -30.82
C THR A 336 -6.02 9.84 -29.75
N ALA A 337 -5.09 10.80 -29.79
CA ALA A 337 -5.01 11.87 -28.81
C ALA A 337 -6.07 12.95 -29.06
N SER A 338 -6.74 13.38 -27.99
CA SER A 338 -7.78 14.41 -28.01
C SER A 338 -7.19 15.80 -28.21
N PRO A 339 -7.44 16.52 -29.33
CA PRO A 339 -7.03 17.91 -29.52
C PRO A 339 -7.94 18.90 -28.78
N GLN A 340 -8.92 18.42 -28.00
CA GLN A 340 -9.89 19.25 -27.30
C GLN A 340 -9.48 19.51 -25.85
N ALA A 341 -9.73 20.73 -25.39
CA ALA A 341 -9.95 21.03 -23.98
C ALA A 341 -11.42 21.38 -23.75
N GLY A 342 -11.97 20.99 -22.60
CA GLY A 342 -13.37 21.27 -22.24
C GLY A 342 -13.53 21.64 -20.77
N SER A 343 -14.44 22.56 -20.45
CA SER A 343 -14.80 22.94 -19.07
C SER A 343 -15.98 22.11 -18.55
N THR A 344 -16.10 21.97 -17.23
CA THR A 344 -17.23 21.25 -16.61
C THR A 344 -18.53 22.05 -16.70
N SER A 345 -19.65 21.33 -16.78
CA SER A 345 -20.99 21.89 -16.74
C SER A 345 -21.91 21.01 -15.90
N LEU A 346 -21.89 21.22 -14.58
CA LEU A 346 -22.79 20.56 -13.64
C LEU A 346 -24.19 21.18 -13.74
N THR A 347 -25.21 20.36 -13.96
CA THR A 347 -26.59 20.77 -14.24
C THR A 347 -27.57 19.95 -13.38
N VAL A 348 -27.87 20.44 -12.18
CA VAL A 348 -28.77 19.78 -11.24
C VAL A 348 -30.21 20.21 -11.53
N ARG A 349 -31.07 19.27 -11.98
CA ARG A 349 -32.52 19.51 -12.14
C ARG A 349 -33.17 19.47 -10.75
N SER A 350 -33.90 20.50 -10.33
CA SER A 350 -34.60 20.48 -9.05
C SER A 350 -35.91 19.69 -9.13
N THR A 351 -36.05 18.66 -8.31
CA THR A 351 -37.28 17.87 -8.14
C THR A 351 -38.25 18.60 -7.20
N SER A 352 -38.76 19.74 -7.66
CA SER A 352 -39.53 20.69 -6.83
C SER A 352 -40.89 21.06 -7.42
N THR A 353 -41.72 20.06 -7.68
CA THR A 353 -43.18 20.21 -7.84
C THR A 353 -43.88 19.10 -7.04
N PRO A 354 -44.70 19.42 -6.02
CA PRO A 354 -45.53 18.42 -5.35
C PRO A 354 -46.58 17.87 -6.34
N PRO A 355 -46.96 16.58 -6.24
CA PRO A 355 -48.09 16.07 -7.00
C PRO A 355 -49.38 16.77 -6.55
N THR A 356 -50.12 17.37 -7.48
CA THR A 356 -51.42 18.00 -7.24
C THR A 356 -52.50 16.95 -7.00
N MET A 357 -52.50 16.40 -5.79
CA MET A 357 -53.47 15.41 -5.34
C MET A 357 -54.87 16.04 -5.31
N ARG A 358 -55.76 15.60 -6.22
CA ARG A 358 -57.19 15.97 -6.18
C ARG A 358 -57.86 15.27 -5.00
N CYS A 359 -58.18 16.03 -3.95
CA CYS A 359 -59.06 15.56 -2.88
C CYS A 359 -60.34 16.41 -2.85
N GLY A 360 -61.50 15.76 -3.00
CA GLY A 360 -62.81 16.38 -2.88
C GLY A 360 -63.55 15.84 -1.65
N GLY A 361 -63.96 16.75 -0.75
CA GLY A 361 -64.65 16.41 0.49
C GLY A 361 -63.73 15.85 1.58
N LYS A 362 -64.05 15.98 2.88
CA LYS A 362 -65.13 16.73 3.55
C LYS A 362 -64.56 17.52 4.74
N VAL A 363 -65.29 18.55 5.17
CA VAL A 363 -64.95 19.30 6.40
C VAL A 363 -65.27 18.47 7.64
N GLY A 364 -64.34 18.44 8.60
CA GLY A 364 -64.53 17.98 9.98
C GLY A 364 -63.90 18.99 10.95
N LYS A 365 -64.51 19.20 12.11
CA LYS A 365 -64.10 20.18 13.15
C LYS A 365 -63.89 19.47 14.50
N VAL A 366 -63.47 20.25 15.52
CA VAL A 366 -63.22 19.85 16.93
C VAL A 366 -61.85 19.15 17.07
N ALA A 367 -60.80 19.68 17.71
CA ALA A 367 -60.60 20.32 19.03
C ALA A 367 -60.58 19.29 20.20
N SER A 368 -59.86 19.46 21.32
CA SER A 368 -59.14 20.60 21.89
C SER A 368 -57.94 20.18 22.79
N HIS A 369 -57.24 21.16 23.39
CA HIS A 369 -56.40 21.08 24.61
C HIS A 369 -54.97 20.48 24.52
N PHE A 370 -53.96 20.95 25.28
CA PHE A 370 -53.88 22.12 26.19
C PHE A 370 -52.52 22.87 26.05
N SER A 371 -52.40 24.04 26.70
CA SER A 371 -51.23 24.95 26.79
C SER A 371 -49.92 24.27 27.29
N SER A 372 -48.71 24.81 27.10
CA SER A 372 -48.30 26.24 26.94
C SER A 372 -47.06 26.42 26.00
N ASP A 373 -46.26 27.50 25.91
CA ASP A 373 -46.03 28.68 26.76
C ASP A 373 -45.42 29.93 26.03
N LEU A 374 -44.95 30.91 26.81
CA LEU A 374 -44.32 32.20 26.51
C LEU A 374 -42.91 32.14 25.85
N ARG A 375 -42.39 33.17 25.15
CA ARG A 375 -43.01 34.38 24.53
C ARG A 375 -42.10 34.99 23.44
N ILE A 376 -42.65 35.88 22.63
CA ILE A 376 -41.99 36.65 21.55
C ILE A 376 -42.07 38.15 21.89
N LEU A 377 -41.18 39.00 21.34
CA LEU A 377 -41.55 40.32 20.80
C LEU A 377 -40.49 40.85 19.79
N ALA A 378 -40.78 41.95 19.08
CA ALA A 378 -40.24 42.21 17.74
C ALA A 378 -39.71 43.66 17.48
N ALA A 379 -39.42 43.94 16.20
CA ALA A 379 -38.85 45.17 15.60
C ALA A 379 -39.80 46.41 15.70
N PRO A 380 -39.49 47.65 15.18
CA PRO A 380 -39.07 47.91 13.79
C PRO A 380 -38.22 49.19 13.48
N ALA A 381 -38.05 49.43 12.16
CA ALA A 381 -37.94 50.71 11.44
C ALA A 381 -36.56 51.30 11.04
N SER A 382 -36.60 52.16 10.01
CA SER A 382 -35.47 52.78 9.27
C SER A 382 -35.78 54.28 9.02
N PRO A 383 -34.82 55.08 8.52
CA PRO A 383 -35.05 55.72 7.21
C PRO A 383 -33.79 55.88 6.30
N ARG A 384 -33.97 56.59 5.18
CA ARG A 384 -33.14 56.65 3.95
C ARG A 384 -32.02 57.71 3.99
N GLY A 385 -31.05 57.57 3.08
CA GLY A 385 -30.11 58.62 2.61
C GLY A 385 -29.44 58.20 1.28
N SER A 386 -29.03 59.15 0.42
CA SER A 386 -28.58 58.86 -0.97
C SER A 386 -27.73 59.96 -1.61
N LEU A 387 -26.73 59.61 -2.45
CA LEU A 387 -26.38 60.19 -3.79
C LEU A 387 -24.90 59.96 -4.23
N ALA A 388 -24.67 60.05 -5.55
CA ALA A 388 -23.41 60.28 -6.33
C ALA A 388 -22.11 59.50 -5.97
N GLN A 389 -21.37 58.84 -6.88
CA GLN A 389 -20.76 59.23 -8.17
C GLN A 389 -19.74 60.38 -8.13
N ALA A 390 -18.43 60.04 -8.15
CA ALA A 390 -17.36 60.80 -8.82
C ALA A 390 -16.05 59.99 -8.97
N HIS A 391 -15.63 59.78 -10.22
CA HIS A 391 -14.20 59.80 -10.62
C HIS A 391 -13.83 61.28 -10.96
N PRO A 392 -12.57 61.71 -11.24
CA PRO A 392 -11.43 60.93 -11.76
C PRO A 392 -9.97 61.37 -11.38
N THR A 393 -8.99 60.59 -11.88
CA THR A 393 -7.70 61.02 -12.50
C THR A 393 -6.54 61.77 -11.79
N LEU A 394 -5.33 61.20 -12.05
CA LEU A 394 -4.11 61.78 -12.67
C LEU A 394 -2.86 62.15 -11.83
N ARG A 395 -1.72 61.63 -12.36
CA ARG A 395 -0.34 62.16 -12.40
C ARG A 395 0.41 62.48 -11.09
N GLY A 396 1.35 61.58 -10.79
CA GLY A 396 2.72 61.80 -11.27
C GLY A 396 3.75 62.30 -10.25
N GLY A 397 4.82 61.53 -10.08
CA GLY A 397 6.01 61.89 -9.32
C GLY A 397 7.15 60.93 -9.67
N VAL A 398 8.32 61.48 -10.03
CA VAL A 398 9.50 60.68 -10.42
C VAL A 398 10.27 60.26 -9.16
N ALA A 399 10.89 59.09 -9.21
CA ALA A 399 11.72 58.58 -8.11
C ALA A 399 12.98 59.44 -7.89
N LEU A 400 13.42 59.52 -6.64
CA LEU A 400 14.84 59.72 -6.32
C LEU A 400 15.19 58.99 -5.02
N THR A 401 16.39 58.42 -4.98
CA THR A 401 16.98 57.74 -3.83
C THR A 401 17.89 58.70 -3.06
N TYR A 402 18.01 58.56 -1.73
CA TYR A 402 19.24 58.02 -1.10
C TYR A 402 19.09 57.78 0.41
N GLN A 403 20.17 57.30 1.02
CA GLN A 403 20.29 56.82 2.40
C GLN A 403 20.55 57.95 3.41
N SER A 404 20.26 57.67 4.69
CA SER A 404 21.11 58.10 5.80
C SER A 404 21.12 57.04 6.91
N ALA A 405 22.16 57.06 7.74
CA ALA A 405 22.31 56.24 8.95
C ALA A 405 23.00 57.10 10.03
N TYR A 406 22.84 56.77 11.32
CA TYR A 406 23.92 56.75 12.35
C TYR A 406 23.39 56.49 13.79
N SER A 407 24.20 55.76 14.56
CA SER A 407 24.49 55.86 16.02
C SER A 407 23.41 55.82 17.13
N LEU A 408 23.46 54.75 17.96
CA LEU A 408 23.83 54.68 19.40
C LEU A 408 23.67 55.93 20.31
N PRO A 409 23.22 55.78 21.60
CA PRO A 409 24.04 55.25 22.71
C PRO A 409 23.30 54.31 23.71
N GLY A 410 23.84 54.04 24.93
CA GLY A 410 23.23 53.14 25.94
C GLY A 410 23.82 53.18 27.38
N GLY A 411 23.38 52.24 28.25
CA GLY A 411 23.72 52.10 29.71
C GLY A 411 22.51 52.38 30.65
N SER A 412 22.42 51.91 31.92
CA SER A 412 23.21 50.97 32.74
C SER A 412 22.49 50.54 34.07
N ALA A 413 23.06 49.55 34.82
CA ALA A 413 22.88 49.20 36.26
C ALA A 413 21.59 48.46 36.78
N GLY A 414 21.68 47.67 37.90
CA GLY A 414 20.52 46.87 38.41
C GLY A 414 20.52 46.10 39.78
N SER A 415 21.56 45.36 40.23
CA SER A 415 21.65 44.65 41.57
C SER A 415 20.65 43.49 41.93
N SER A 416 20.70 42.83 43.11
CA SER A 416 21.65 41.81 43.63
C SER A 416 21.14 41.07 44.91
N LYS A 417 21.54 39.80 45.17
CA LYS A 417 21.83 39.11 46.49
C LYS A 417 21.58 37.57 46.53
N ASP A 418 22.19 36.91 47.53
CA ASP A 418 22.40 35.45 47.77
C ASP A 418 22.81 35.26 49.28
N PRO A 419 23.20 34.08 49.86
CA PRO A 419 23.03 32.64 49.53
C PRO A 419 22.22 31.94 50.68
N PRO A 420 22.63 30.98 51.59
CA PRO A 420 23.66 29.90 51.64
C PRO A 420 23.22 28.53 52.30
N LEU A 421 24.20 27.62 52.55
CA LEU A 421 24.22 26.39 53.42
C LEU A 421 23.54 25.06 52.93
N SER A 422 24.07 23.84 53.17
CA SER A 422 25.45 23.36 53.49
C SER A 422 25.56 21.81 53.48
N GLY A 423 26.68 21.22 53.00
CA GLY A 423 27.00 19.77 53.23
C GLY A 423 28.03 19.14 52.27
N TRP A 424 29.06 18.45 52.82
CA TRP A 424 30.21 17.75 52.16
C TRP A 424 30.61 16.53 53.06
N PRO A 425 31.47 15.53 52.69
CA PRO A 425 32.69 15.67 51.86
C PRO A 425 33.27 14.46 51.04
N ARG A 426 34.33 14.76 50.24
CA ARG A 426 35.51 13.92 49.83
C ARG A 426 35.28 12.73 48.84
N LYS A 427 35.77 12.86 47.59
CA LYS A 427 37.07 12.34 47.01
C LYS A 427 37.02 10.84 46.64
N CYS A 428 37.72 10.30 45.62
CA CYS A 428 38.69 10.79 44.61
C CYS A 428 38.60 9.88 43.34
N GLY A 429 39.34 10.03 42.23
CA GLY A 429 40.33 11.04 41.79
C GLY A 429 40.96 10.68 40.42
N THR A 430 41.60 11.65 39.74
CA THR A 430 42.36 11.56 38.45
C THR A 430 41.63 11.02 37.20
N GLY A 431 41.71 11.58 35.98
CA GLY A 431 42.47 12.71 35.40
C GLY A 431 43.11 12.32 34.05
N VAL A 432 43.26 13.12 32.98
CA VAL A 432 42.94 14.54 32.66
C VAL A 432 42.67 14.65 31.12
N LYS A 433 42.04 15.73 30.62
CA LYS A 433 41.75 15.99 29.19
C LYS A 433 42.86 16.74 28.43
N VAL A 434 42.83 16.63 27.09
CA VAL A 434 43.66 17.38 26.10
C VAL A 434 43.00 18.70 25.66
N CYS A 435 43.81 19.74 25.39
CA CYS A 435 43.53 20.89 24.49
C CYS A 435 44.88 21.52 24.04
N THR A 436 45.29 21.41 22.76
CA THR A 436 45.16 22.39 21.64
C THR A 436 46.03 23.66 21.67
N ALA A 437 46.87 23.85 20.64
CA ALA A 437 47.40 25.14 20.16
C ALA A 437 47.86 25.01 18.67
N THR A 438 48.09 26.13 17.97
CA THR A 438 48.30 26.20 16.49
C THR A 438 49.40 27.20 16.08
N GLY A 439 50.17 26.93 15.02
CA GLY A 439 51.10 27.90 14.40
C GLY A 439 51.87 27.39 13.16
N PHE A 440 52.21 28.30 12.24
CA PHE A 440 52.90 28.14 10.93
C PHE A 440 53.75 29.43 10.70
N PRO A 441 54.59 29.62 9.64
CA PRO A 441 55.27 28.73 8.65
C PRO A 441 56.82 29.00 8.71
N PRO A 442 57.67 29.08 7.63
CA PRO A 442 57.66 28.55 6.25
C PRO A 442 58.96 27.85 5.76
N SER A 443 58.91 27.14 4.61
CA SER A 443 59.94 27.03 3.53
C SER A 443 59.49 26.05 2.43
N SER A 444 60.34 25.69 1.45
CA SER A 444 59.90 25.51 0.04
C SER A 444 60.53 24.36 -0.78
N HIS A 445 59.75 23.89 -1.77
CA HIS A 445 60.11 23.21 -3.03
C HIS A 445 60.56 21.72 -3.06
N ASN A 446 60.11 21.05 -4.14
CA ASN A 446 60.73 20.07 -5.07
C ASN A 446 61.94 19.19 -4.62
N ASP A 447 62.17 17.96 -5.10
CA ASP A 447 61.60 17.22 -6.26
C ASP A 447 61.83 15.69 -6.16
N SER A 448 61.14 14.90 -7.00
CA SER A 448 61.49 13.50 -7.39
C SER A 448 61.60 12.38 -6.31
N GLY A 449 61.70 11.12 -6.74
CA GLY A 449 61.83 9.90 -5.90
C GLY A 449 63.29 9.38 -5.78
N PRO A 450 63.57 8.07 -5.51
CA PRO A 450 62.66 6.90 -5.54
C PRO A 450 62.86 5.81 -4.43
N SER A 451 62.04 4.75 -4.49
CA SER A 451 62.35 3.32 -4.24
C SER A 451 62.95 2.74 -2.92
N GLN A 452 62.34 1.60 -2.50
CA GLN A 452 62.97 0.42 -1.84
C GLN A 452 63.45 0.56 -0.38
N LEU A 453 63.61 -0.48 0.45
CA LEU A 453 63.33 -1.95 0.45
C LEU A 453 62.95 -2.31 1.94
N ALA A 454 62.56 -3.52 2.40
CA ALA A 454 62.89 -4.86 1.93
C ALA A 454 61.84 -5.93 2.27
N LEU A 455 61.75 -6.96 1.43
CA LEU A 455 61.66 -8.37 1.86
C LEU A 455 62.20 -9.27 0.74
N LEU A 456 63.08 -10.20 1.09
CA LEU A 456 63.78 -11.15 0.22
C LEU A 456 63.21 -12.57 0.52
N HIS A 457 63.25 -13.60 -0.35
CA HIS A 457 63.74 -13.71 -1.73
C HIS A 457 63.02 -14.85 -2.48
N VAL A 458 63.30 -15.01 -3.78
CA VAL A 458 62.87 -16.14 -4.64
C VAL A 458 64.05 -17.12 -4.84
N PRO A 459 63.85 -18.31 -5.45
CA PRO A 459 64.29 -18.44 -6.85
C PRO A 459 63.33 -19.22 -7.77
N TRP A 460 63.64 -19.21 -9.08
CA TRP A 460 62.73 -19.54 -10.19
C TRP A 460 63.49 -20.20 -11.35
N SER A 461 62.82 -20.99 -12.20
CA SER A 461 63.37 -21.52 -13.46
C SER A 461 62.29 -21.66 -14.55
N SER A 462 62.70 -21.58 -15.82
CA SER A 462 61.87 -21.47 -17.04
C SER A 462 62.17 -22.66 -18.03
N PRO A 463 61.62 -22.81 -19.27
CA PRO A 463 61.17 -21.76 -20.22
C PRO A 463 59.93 -22.01 -21.14
N ALA A 464 59.65 -20.97 -21.94
CA ALA A 464 58.57 -20.65 -22.89
C ALA A 464 58.24 -21.60 -24.09
N LEU A 465 57.11 -21.34 -24.80
CA LEU A 465 57.09 -20.86 -26.22
C LEU A 465 55.70 -20.57 -26.88
N ARG A 466 55.58 -19.37 -27.50
CA ARG A 466 54.78 -18.93 -28.70
C ARG A 466 53.23 -18.86 -28.74
N THR A 467 52.76 -17.98 -29.65
CA THR A 467 51.36 -17.59 -29.98
C THR A 467 51.21 -17.26 -31.47
N PRO A 468 49.98 -17.16 -32.03
CA PRO A 468 49.67 -16.13 -33.06
C PRO A 468 48.23 -15.51 -32.99
N PRO A 469 47.93 -14.41 -33.74
CA PRO A 469 46.65 -13.67 -33.70
C PRO A 469 45.89 -13.60 -35.09
N PRO A 470 45.12 -12.56 -35.48
CA PRO A 470 43.64 -12.48 -35.40
C PRO A 470 42.91 -12.17 -36.74
N SER A 471 41.55 -12.04 -36.78
CA SER A 471 40.73 -11.20 -37.72
C SER A 471 39.18 -11.35 -37.46
N PRO A 472 38.19 -10.89 -38.29
CA PRO A 472 37.32 -9.76 -37.90
C PRO A 472 35.78 -9.92 -38.07
N CYS A 473 35.01 -8.83 -37.89
CA CYS A 473 33.54 -8.75 -37.81
C CYS A 473 32.74 -8.95 -39.13
N ARG A 474 31.47 -9.43 -39.02
CA ARG A 474 30.26 -8.73 -39.55
C ARG A 474 28.86 -9.32 -39.19
N SER A 475 28.00 -8.45 -38.63
CA SER A 475 26.55 -8.25 -38.86
C SER A 475 25.50 -9.37 -39.10
N ARG A 476 24.39 -9.25 -38.33
CA ARG A 476 22.95 -9.35 -38.68
C ARG A 476 22.16 -10.69 -38.71
N CYS A 477 21.17 -10.73 -37.79
CA CYS A 477 19.72 -11.01 -38.01
C CYS A 477 19.16 -12.43 -38.28
N SER A 478 18.10 -12.74 -37.51
CA SER A 478 16.86 -13.45 -37.92
C SER A 478 16.95 -14.96 -38.27
N CYS A 479 15.88 -15.78 -38.22
CA CYS A 479 14.61 -15.72 -37.49
C CYS A 479 13.97 -17.12 -37.40
N ARG A 480 12.98 -17.27 -36.50
CA ARG A 480 11.80 -18.18 -36.51
C ARG A 480 11.92 -19.66 -36.95
N ARG A 481 11.17 -20.49 -36.19
CA ARG A 481 10.65 -21.81 -36.59
C ARG A 481 9.86 -21.72 -37.92
N ASP A 482 9.84 -22.80 -38.72
CA ASP A 482 8.65 -23.67 -38.76
C ASP A 482 8.88 -25.08 -39.36
N ARG A 483 7.87 -25.94 -39.17
CA ARG A 483 7.75 -27.40 -39.43
C ARG A 483 8.28 -27.96 -40.77
N ARG A 484 8.74 -29.23 -40.75
CA ARG A 484 8.03 -30.42 -41.32
C ARG A 484 8.76 -31.76 -41.03
N SER A 485 8.10 -32.91 -41.30
CA SER A 485 8.55 -34.31 -41.07
C SER A 485 7.69 -35.27 -41.93
N PRO A 486 7.90 -36.61 -41.95
CA PRO A 486 9.10 -37.41 -41.67
C PRO A 486 9.71 -37.84 -43.04
N PRO A 487 9.85 -39.11 -43.56
CA PRO A 487 9.79 -40.51 -43.05
C PRO A 487 11.24 -41.12 -42.96
N SER A 488 11.61 -42.41 -43.17
CA SER A 488 10.95 -43.72 -43.46
C SER A 488 11.87 -44.94 -43.14
N SER A 489 11.30 -45.98 -42.52
CA SER A 489 11.52 -47.45 -42.74
C SER A 489 12.89 -48.17 -42.44
N PRO A 490 12.89 -49.53 -42.25
CA PRO A 490 13.99 -50.36 -41.68
C PRO A 490 14.51 -51.43 -42.71
N PRO A 491 15.13 -52.63 -42.42
CA PRO A 491 15.41 -53.36 -41.14
C PRO A 491 16.73 -54.21 -41.02
N ALA A 492 16.81 -55.05 -39.94
CA ALA A 492 17.66 -56.27 -39.74
C ALA A 492 19.16 -56.08 -39.39
N ARG A 493 19.88 -56.98 -38.66
CA ARG A 493 19.55 -58.21 -37.87
C ARG A 493 20.61 -58.48 -36.76
N LEU A 494 20.38 -59.49 -35.91
CA LEU A 494 21.13 -59.96 -34.69
C LEU A 494 22.10 -61.14 -35.00
N PRO A 495 23.05 -61.63 -34.13
CA PRO A 495 22.74 -62.36 -32.87
C PRO A 495 23.78 -62.49 -31.70
N ALA A 496 23.34 -63.22 -30.64
CA ALA A 496 24.10 -63.92 -29.56
C ALA A 496 24.67 -63.07 -28.38
N PHE A 497 24.95 -63.56 -27.14
CA PHE A 497 24.51 -64.67 -26.20
C PHE A 497 24.95 -64.19 -24.76
N ALA A 498 24.75 -64.77 -23.55
CA ALA A 498 24.24 -66.04 -22.98
C ALA A 498 23.57 -65.75 -21.58
N ALA A 499 22.66 -66.55 -21.01
CA ALA A 499 22.78 -67.69 -20.07
C ALA A 499 23.50 -67.43 -18.71
N GLN A 500 23.02 -67.80 -17.52
CA GLN A 500 22.10 -68.91 -17.10
C GLN A 500 21.01 -68.50 -16.03
N HIS A 501 20.27 -69.49 -15.48
CA HIS A 501 18.99 -69.40 -14.74
C HIS A 501 18.74 -70.69 -13.90
N PRO A 502 17.59 -70.90 -13.19
CA PRO A 502 16.58 -69.97 -12.66
C PRO A 502 16.65 -70.05 -11.10
N PRO A 503 15.68 -70.55 -10.26
CA PRO A 503 14.21 -70.77 -10.35
C PRO A 503 13.41 -69.44 -10.43
N ALA A 504 12.07 -69.30 -10.57
CA ALA A 504 10.85 -70.15 -10.44
C ALA A 504 10.34 -70.38 -8.99
N LEU A 505 9.04 -70.41 -8.65
CA LEU A 505 7.76 -70.30 -9.38
C LEU A 505 6.99 -69.02 -8.90
N ARG A 506 5.67 -68.73 -9.08
CA ARG A 506 4.47 -69.35 -9.73
C ARG A 506 3.50 -68.21 -10.16
N HIS A 507 2.23 -68.48 -10.49
CA HIS A 507 1.26 -67.47 -10.98
C HIS A 507 -0.20 -67.72 -10.53
N VAL A 508 -0.99 -66.64 -10.47
CA VAL A 508 -2.45 -66.60 -10.79
C VAL A 508 -2.72 -65.38 -11.70
N ARG A 509 -3.83 -65.38 -12.46
CA ARG A 509 -4.08 -64.49 -13.63
C ARG A 509 -4.95 -63.26 -13.33
N SER A 510 -4.85 -62.26 -14.20
CA SER A 510 -5.72 -61.07 -14.27
C SER A 510 -6.83 -61.21 -15.32
N ARG A 511 -7.91 -60.41 -15.18
CA ARG A 511 -8.69 -59.85 -16.30
C ARG A 511 -9.52 -58.63 -15.86
N SER A 512 -10.01 -57.88 -16.85
CA SER A 512 -10.59 -56.53 -16.71
C SER A 512 -12.05 -56.46 -17.18
N TYR A 513 -12.76 -55.38 -16.85
CA TYR A 513 -14.12 -55.10 -17.34
C TYR A 513 -14.37 -53.62 -17.66
N ARG A 514 -15.44 -53.35 -18.43
CA ARG A 514 -15.89 -52.03 -18.92
C ARG A 514 -17.18 -51.56 -18.21
N PRO A 515 -17.53 -50.26 -18.27
CA PRO A 515 -18.69 -49.68 -17.58
C PRO A 515 -20.03 -49.86 -18.32
N LEU A 516 -21.14 -49.62 -17.61
CA LEU A 516 -22.52 -49.59 -18.12
C LEU A 516 -23.28 -48.34 -17.63
N SER A 517 -24.40 -48.03 -18.30
CA SER A 517 -25.30 -46.89 -18.04
C SER A 517 -26.64 -47.36 -17.41
N PRO A 518 -27.41 -46.48 -16.75
CA PRO A 518 -28.57 -46.89 -15.94
C PRO A 518 -29.87 -47.11 -16.74
N GLY A 519 -30.74 -47.98 -16.20
CA GLY A 519 -32.13 -48.22 -16.64
C GLY A 519 -33.14 -47.98 -15.50
N THR A 520 -34.44 -48.05 -15.80
CA THR A 520 -35.52 -47.49 -14.97
C THR A 520 -36.56 -48.53 -14.50
N SER A 521 -37.52 -48.09 -13.67
CA SER A 521 -38.78 -48.78 -13.26
C SER A 521 -38.63 -49.88 -12.18
N THR A 522 -39.63 -50.20 -11.31
CA THR A 522 -40.85 -49.49 -10.82
C THR A 522 -41.38 -50.21 -9.57
N SER A 523 -42.08 -49.51 -8.66
CA SER A 523 -43.37 -49.92 -8.04
C SER A 523 -43.75 -49.07 -6.80
N ARG A 524 -45.01 -49.17 -6.37
CA ARG A 524 -45.65 -48.45 -5.24
C ARG A 524 -46.80 -49.32 -4.69
N PRO A 525 -47.13 -49.26 -3.39
CA PRO A 525 -48.54 -49.15 -2.98
C PRO A 525 -48.82 -47.99 -2.01
N GLN A 526 -50.01 -47.94 -1.41
CA GLN A 526 -50.57 -46.82 -0.61
C GLN A 526 -51.30 -47.33 0.66
N PHE A 527 -51.67 -46.38 1.55
CA PHE A 527 -52.57 -46.49 2.73
C PHE A 527 -52.01 -47.31 3.93
N GLY A 528 -52.37 -47.04 5.19
CA GLY A 528 -53.17 -45.93 5.76
C GLY A 528 -53.34 -46.01 7.30
N SER A 529 -53.53 -44.86 7.96
CA SER A 529 -54.24 -44.59 9.25
C SER A 529 -54.17 -45.55 10.47
N ASP A 530 -53.63 -45.05 11.61
CA ASP A 530 -54.30 -44.88 12.95
C ASP A 530 -53.45 -45.18 14.22
N ALA A 531 -53.79 -44.50 15.33
CA ALA A 531 -53.30 -44.60 16.74
C ALA A 531 -51.78 -44.33 17.01
N ALA A 532 -51.32 -43.54 18.00
CA ALA A 532 -51.58 -43.48 19.47
C ALA A 532 -51.00 -44.70 20.22
N ASP A 533 -50.19 -44.60 21.29
CA ASP A 533 -49.84 -43.50 22.23
C ASP A 533 -48.30 -43.30 22.39
N ASP A 534 -47.80 -42.07 22.52
CA ASP A 534 -47.32 -41.37 23.75
C ASP A 534 -46.07 -41.92 24.47
N PHE A 535 -44.99 -41.12 24.45
CA PHE A 535 -44.22 -40.72 25.65
C PHE A 535 -43.30 -39.53 25.30
N GLY A 536 -43.20 -38.55 26.20
CA GLY A 536 -42.73 -37.19 25.88
C GLY A 536 -41.24 -37.03 25.55
N HIS A 537 -40.94 -36.31 24.45
CA HIS A 537 -39.60 -35.81 24.14
C HIS A 537 -39.48 -34.29 24.39
N ILE A 538 -38.34 -33.91 25.01
CA ILE A 538 -37.96 -32.52 25.28
C ILE A 538 -37.95 -31.71 23.97
N LEU A 539 -38.57 -30.52 23.99
CA LEU A 539 -38.60 -29.60 22.86
C LEU A 539 -37.21 -29.00 22.60
N ILE A 540 -36.41 -29.70 21.78
CA ILE A 540 -35.17 -29.14 21.24
C ILE A 540 -35.55 -27.96 20.34
N LEU A 541 -35.36 -26.75 20.85
CA LEU A 541 -35.40 -25.52 20.06
C LEU A 541 -34.33 -25.63 18.98
N ARG A 542 -34.75 -26.02 17.77
CA ARG A 542 -33.97 -25.81 16.54
C ARG A 542 -33.84 -24.30 16.35
N THR A 543 -32.78 -23.73 16.89
CA THR A 543 -32.30 -22.39 16.54
C THR A 543 -32.10 -22.38 15.03
N MET A 544 -33.08 -21.85 14.30
CA MET A 544 -32.95 -21.67 12.86
C MET A 544 -31.76 -20.76 12.64
N ALA A 545 -30.75 -21.26 11.93
CA ALA A 545 -29.57 -20.49 11.61
C ALA A 545 -29.98 -19.25 10.82
N VAL A 546 -29.95 -18.09 11.47
CA VAL A 546 -30.21 -16.81 10.81
C VAL A 546 -29.13 -16.63 9.76
N SER A 547 -29.51 -16.85 8.50
CA SER A 547 -28.62 -16.73 7.35
C SER A 547 -28.35 -15.25 7.06
N SER A 548 -27.56 -14.61 7.92
CA SER A 548 -27.02 -13.27 7.73
C SER A 548 -25.97 -13.30 6.62
N SER A 549 -26.43 -13.42 5.38
CA SER A 549 -25.61 -13.44 4.17
C SER A 549 -25.08 -12.05 3.84
N SER A 550 -24.19 -11.53 4.68
CA SER A 550 -23.32 -10.41 4.31
C SER A 550 -22.14 -10.93 3.49
N TRP A 551 -21.91 -10.34 2.32
CA TRP A 551 -20.82 -10.71 1.39
C TRP A 551 -19.44 -10.19 1.84
N GLU A 552 -19.20 -10.17 3.15
CA GLU A 552 -17.98 -9.65 3.79
C GLU A 552 -16.98 -10.79 4.01
N LEU A 553 -15.84 -10.72 3.33
CA LEU A 553 -14.73 -11.66 3.55
C LEU A 553 -14.15 -11.47 4.97
N PRO A 554 -13.83 -12.56 5.71
CA PRO A 554 -13.26 -12.50 7.05
C PRO A 554 -12.05 -11.57 7.12
N LEU A 555 -12.09 -10.62 8.06
CA LEU A 555 -11.05 -9.64 8.31
C LEU A 555 -10.15 -10.14 9.45
N VAL A 556 -8.83 -10.12 9.25
CA VAL A 556 -7.84 -10.47 10.26
C VAL A 556 -6.89 -9.31 10.55
N ALA A 557 -6.45 -9.20 11.79
CA ALA A 557 -5.47 -8.22 12.24
C ALA A 557 -4.14 -8.89 12.60
N VAL A 558 -3.03 -8.42 12.04
CA VAL A 558 -1.68 -8.91 12.34
C VAL A 558 -0.94 -7.83 13.12
N CYS A 559 -0.64 -8.13 14.38
CA CYS A 559 0.00 -7.19 15.30
C CYS A 559 1.52 -7.27 15.20
N GLN A 560 2.16 -6.14 15.50
CA GLN A 560 3.60 -5.95 15.58
C GLN A 560 3.90 -5.23 16.89
N VAL A 561 4.82 -5.76 17.69
CA VAL A 561 5.21 -5.18 18.98
C VAL A 561 6.72 -5.16 19.17
N THR A 562 7.18 -4.59 20.28
CA THR A 562 8.57 -4.59 20.74
C THR A 562 8.55 -5.07 22.18
N SER A 563 8.39 -6.38 22.38
CA SER A 563 8.29 -6.96 23.73
C SER A 563 9.63 -6.84 24.46
N THR A 564 9.59 -6.39 25.70
CA THR A 564 10.77 -6.19 26.58
C THR A 564 10.75 -7.22 27.74
N PRO A 565 11.63 -7.17 28.75
CA PRO A 565 11.46 -7.96 29.96
C PRO A 565 10.22 -7.57 30.82
N ASP A 566 9.58 -6.42 30.57
CA ASP A 566 8.41 -5.95 31.31
C ASP A 566 7.10 -6.56 30.77
N LYS A 567 6.67 -7.65 31.40
CA LYS A 567 5.43 -8.37 31.05
C LYS A 567 4.18 -7.48 31.13
N GLU A 568 4.11 -6.54 32.06
CA GLU A 568 2.93 -5.70 32.27
C GLU A 568 2.80 -4.65 31.16
N GLN A 569 3.91 -4.00 30.80
CA GLN A 569 3.94 -3.07 29.68
C GLN A 569 3.74 -3.77 28.33
N ASN A 570 4.27 -4.99 28.16
CA ASN A 570 4.01 -5.80 26.97
C ASN A 570 2.53 -6.17 26.87
N PHE A 571 1.89 -6.60 27.97
CA PHE A 571 0.46 -6.90 28.01
C PHE A 571 -0.39 -5.68 27.63
N LYS A 572 -0.15 -4.51 28.24
CA LYS A 572 -0.85 -3.26 27.90
C LYS A 572 -0.78 -2.96 26.39
N THR A 573 0.44 -3.01 25.84
CA THR A 573 0.69 -2.76 24.40
C THR A 573 -0.07 -3.74 23.50
N CYS A 574 -0.07 -5.04 23.85
CA CYS A 574 -0.82 -6.05 23.09
C CYS A 574 -2.33 -5.89 23.25
N ALA A 575 -2.81 -5.53 24.44
CA ALA A 575 -4.23 -5.35 24.73
C ALA A 575 -4.84 -4.12 24.02
N GLU A 576 -4.07 -3.05 23.86
CA GLU A 576 -4.43 -1.90 23.03
C GLU A 576 -4.61 -2.31 21.56
N LEU A 577 -3.64 -3.03 20.98
CA LEU A 577 -3.72 -3.52 19.59
C LEU A 577 -4.86 -4.54 19.37
N ILE A 578 -5.16 -5.38 20.36
CA ILE A 578 -6.28 -6.32 20.33
C ILE A 578 -7.64 -5.60 20.38
N ARG A 579 -7.78 -4.58 21.24
CA ARG A 579 -9.01 -3.76 21.29
C ARG A 579 -9.19 -2.93 20.01
N GLU A 580 -8.11 -2.42 19.43
CA GLU A 580 -8.15 -1.75 18.13
C GLU A 580 -8.52 -2.72 16.99
N ALA A 581 -7.98 -3.95 16.98
CA ALA A 581 -8.36 -4.98 16.03
C ALA A 581 -9.87 -5.33 16.11
N ALA A 582 -10.42 -5.43 17.31
CA ALA A 582 -11.85 -5.64 17.53
C ALA A 582 -12.68 -4.44 17.04
N ARG A 583 -12.26 -3.20 17.36
CA ARG A 583 -12.91 -1.96 16.90
C ARG A 583 -12.88 -1.80 15.38
N LEU A 584 -11.88 -2.36 14.71
CA LEU A 584 -11.74 -2.41 13.25
C LEU A 584 -12.51 -3.57 12.59
N GLY A 585 -13.21 -4.41 13.38
CA GLY A 585 -14.05 -5.50 12.86
C GLY A 585 -13.28 -6.76 12.46
N ALA A 586 -12.08 -6.99 12.98
CA ALA A 586 -11.39 -8.27 12.78
C ALA A 586 -12.14 -9.41 13.48
N CYS A 587 -12.08 -10.63 12.93
CA CYS A 587 -12.60 -11.84 13.57
C CYS A 587 -11.51 -12.66 14.31
N LEU A 588 -10.24 -12.36 14.03
CA LEU A 588 -9.06 -12.99 14.63
C LEU A 588 -7.87 -12.01 14.61
N ALA A 589 -7.19 -11.86 15.75
CA ALA A 589 -5.95 -11.10 15.88
C ALA A 589 -4.73 -12.01 16.14
N PHE A 590 -3.61 -11.72 15.49
CA PHE A 590 -2.35 -12.47 15.60
C PHE A 590 -1.28 -11.65 16.31
N LEU A 591 -0.79 -12.13 17.46
CA LEU A 591 0.41 -11.65 18.15
C LEU A 591 1.66 -12.45 17.70
N PRO A 592 2.88 -11.89 17.82
CA PRO A 592 4.12 -12.56 17.42
C PRO A 592 4.60 -13.63 18.43
N GLU A 593 5.72 -14.27 18.11
CA GLU A 593 6.55 -15.02 19.06
C GLU A 593 7.06 -14.07 20.16
N ALA A 594 7.19 -14.58 21.39
CA ALA A 594 7.70 -13.83 22.54
C ALA A 594 6.90 -12.53 22.85
N PHE A 595 5.61 -12.52 22.54
CA PHE A 595 4.71 -11.37 22.78
C PHE A 595 4.63 -11.02 24.28
N ASP A 596 4.73 -12.03 25.14
CA ASP A 596 4.73 -11.96 26.60
C ASP A 596 5.96 -11.25 27.16
N PHE A 597 7.16 -11.63 26.74
CA PHE A 597 8.41 -10.93 27.05
C PHE A 597 9.59 -11.34 26.17
N ILE A 598 10.60 -10.47 26.08
CA ILE A 598 11.94 -10.83 25.60
C ILE A 598 12.94 -10.50 26.70
N ALA A 599 13.42 -11.55 27.36
CA ALA A 599 14.35 -11.50 28.48
C ALA A 599 15.78 -11.15 28.04
N ARG A 600 16.56 -10.60 28.98
CA ARG A 600 17.97 -10.21 28.74
C ARG A 600 18.94 -11.39 28.67
N ASP A 601 18.58 -12.50 29.32
CA ASP A 601 19.36 -13.73 29.43
C ASP A 601 18.44 -14.95 29.72
N PRO A 602 18.94 -16.20 29.60
CA PRO A 602 18.11 -17.39 29.81
C PRO A 602 17.60 -17.58 31.24
N ALA A 603 18.29 -17.09 32.28
CA ALA A 603 17.82 -17.23 33.66
C ALA A 603 16.63 -16.30 33.94
N GLU A 604 16.65 -15.09 33.35
CA GLU A 604 15.48 -14.22 33.30
C GLU A 604 14.32 -14.86 32.52
N THR A 605 14.58 -15.56 31.40
CA THR A 605 13.55 -16.32 30.67
C THR A 605 12.88 -17.38 31.55
N LEU A 606 13.68 -18.19 32.24
CA LEU A 606 13.18 -19.23 33.15
C LEU A 606 12.37 -18.62 34.30
N ARG A 607 12.82 -17.50 34.88
CA ARG A 607 12.10 -16.77 35.94
C ARG A 607 10.76 -16.19 35.48
N LEU A 608 10.70 -15.59 34.29
CA LEU A 608 9.51 -14.90 33.77
C LEU A 608 8.48 -15.81 33.09
N SER A 609 8.84 -17.05 32.75
CA SER A 609 7.92 -18.06 32.17
C SER A 609 6.76 -18.43 33.11
N GLU A 610 5.65 -18.89 32.53
CA GLU A 610 4.43 -19.29 33.25
C GLU A 610 3.85 -20.59 32.65
N PRO A 611 3.10 -21.39 33.41
CA PRO A 611 2.30 -22.48 32.84
C PRO A 611 1.12 -21.90 32.03
N LEU A 612 0.41 -22.74 31.26
CA LEU A 612 -0.83 -22.31 30.57
C LEU A 612 -1.97 -21.95 31.53
N GLY A 613 -1.91 -22.38 32.80
CA GLY A 613 -2.77 -21.89 33.89
C GLY A 613 -2.22 -20.67 34.62
N GLY A 614 -1.33 -19.90 34.00
CA GLY A 614 -0.71 -18.70 34.57
C GLY A 614 -1.51 -17.43 34.33
N LYS A 615 -1.39 -16.48 35.27
CA LYS A 615 -2.07 -15.17 35.29
C LYS A 615 -2.05 -14.46 33.94
N LEU A 616 -0.92 -14.48 33.20
CA LEU A 616 -0.85 -13.77 31.93
C LEU A 616 -1.78 -14.40 30.87
N LEU A 617 -1.94 -15.73 30.84
CA LEU A 617 -2.86 -16.37 29.89
C LEU A 617 -4.32 -16.24 30.35
N GLU A 618 -4.59 -16.09 31.65
CA GLU A 618 -5.91 -15.68 32.16
C GLU A 618 -6.29 -14.26 31.70
N GLU A 619 -5.32 -13.32 31.70
CA GLU A 619 -5.53 -11.95 31.22
C GLU A 619 -5.87 -11.89 29.72
N TYR A 620 -5.18 -12.68 28.87
CA TYR A 620 -5.56 -12.81 27.45
C TYR A 620 -6.87 -13.58 27.23
N THR A 621 -7.15 -14.57 28.08
CA THR A 621 -8.43 -15.32 28.09
C THR A 621 -9.62 -14.39 28.37
N GLN A 622 -9.47 -13.48 29.33
CA GLN A 622 -10.47 -12.48 29.65
C GLN A 622 -10.58 -11.43 28.53
N LEU A 623 -9.46 -10.94 28.00
CA LEU A 623 -9.44 -9.97 26.90
C LEU A 623 -10.10 -10.51 25.62
N ALA A 624 -9.95 -11.80 25.31
CA ALA A 624 -10.61 -12.44 24.17
C ALA A 624 -12.15 -12.38 24.28
N ARG A 625 -12.68 -12.56 25.51
CA ARG A 625 -14.12 -12.42 25.82
C ARG A 625 -14.58 -10.97 25.71
N GLU A 626 -13.84 -10.04 26.32
CA GLU A 626 -14.14 -8.59 26.29
C GLU A 626 -14.25 -8.06 24.85
N CYS A 627 -13.36 -8.53 23.98
CA CYS A 627 -13.31 -8.10 22.58
C CYS A 627 -14.22 -8.93 21.66
N GLY A 628 -14.83 -10.02 22.14
CA GLY A 628 -15.55 -10.99 21.31
C GLY A 628 -14.70 -11.62 20.20
N LEU A 629 -13.37 -11.71 20.41
CA LEU A 629 -12.36 -11.86 19.36
C LEU A 629 -11.52 -13.12 19.57
N TRP A 630 -11.24 -13.87 18.49
CA TRP A 630 -10.27 -14.97 18.56
C TRP A 630 -8.84 -14.40 18.61
N LEU A 631 -7.95 -15.02 19.40
CA LEU A 631 -6.56 -14.59 19.54
C LEU A 631 -5.59 -15.71 19.17
N SER A 632 -4.57 -15.35 18.38
CA SER A 632 -3.41 -16.20 18.09
C SER A 632 -2.21 -15.65 18.85
N LEU A 633 -1.88 -16.26 19.98
CA LEU A 633 -0.79 -15.88 20.88
C LEU A 633 0.49 -16.61 20.46
N GLY A 634 1.32 -15.95 19.65
CA GLY A 634 2.24 -16.58 18.71
C GLY A 634 3.49 -17.30 19.25
N GLY A 635 3.69 -17.40 20.56
CA GLY A 635 4.87 -18.02 21.16
C GLY A 635 5.07 -17.55 22.58
N PHE A 636 4.27 -18.12 23.48
CA PHE A 636 4.31 -17.93 24.93
C PHE A 636 5.42 -18.79 25.54
N HIS A 637 6.11 -18.29 26.57
CA HIS A 637 7.15 -19.02 27.29
C HIS A 637 6.52 -19.95 28.33
N GLU A 638 6.08 -21.13 27.86
CA GLU A 638 5.32 -22.11 28.62
C GLU A 638 6.21 -22.95 29.56
N ARG A 639 5.87 -23.02 30.85
CA ARG A 639 6.34 -24.08 31.75
C ARG A 639 5.51 -25.36 31.50
N GLY A 640 6.17 -26.42 31.03
CA GLY A 640 5.53 -27.71 30.76
C GLY A 640 5.24 -28.53 32.03
N GLN A 641 4.61 -29.70 31.86
CA GLN A 641 4.38 -30.66 32.95
C GLN A 641 5.70 -31.29 33.46
N ASP A 642 6.71 -31.25 32.61
CA ASP A 642 8.10 -31.66 32.76
C ASP A 642 9.02 -30.54 33.30
N TRP A 643 8.44 -29.41 33.73
CA TRP A 643 9.17 -28.25 34.28
C TRP A 643 10.05 -28.63 35.47
N GLU A 644 9.51 -29.34 36.46
CA GLU A 644 10.23 -29.67 37.70
C GLU A 644 11.49 -30.52 37.43
N GLN A 645 11.41 -31.42 36.45
CA GLN A 645 12.49 -32.35 36.09
C GLN A 645 13.52 -31.72 35.13
N THR A 646 13.12 -30.74 34.31
CA THR A 646 13.98 -30.20 33.23
C THR A 646 14.49 -28.78 33.49
N GLN A 647 13.76 -27.98 34.26
CA GLN A 647 13.93 -26.52 34.39
C GLN A 647 14.06 -25.82 33.03
N LYS A 648 13.31 -26.29 32.03
CA LYS A 648 13.23 -25.73 30.67
C LYS A 648 11.78 -25.47 30.26
N ILE A 649 11.61 -24.53 29.32
CA ILE A 649 10.32 -24.09 28.81
C ILE A 649 10.01 -24.68 27.44
N TYR A 650 8.79 -24.45 26.96
CA TYR A 650 8.44 -24.53 25.55
C TYR A 650 8.12 -23.14 24.99
N ASN A 651 8.40 -22.96 23.70
CA ASN A 651 7.94 -21.82 22.92
C ASN A 651 6.60 -22.22 22.28
N CYS A 652 5.49 -21.74 22.86
CA CYS A 652 4.16 -22.31 22.66
C CYS A 652 3.19 -21.33 21.98
N HIS A 653 2.76 -21.65 20.77
CA HIS A 653 1.72 -20.95 20.04
C HIS A 653 0.34 -21.40 20.55
N VAL A 654 -0.37 -20.51 21.24
CA VAL A 654 -1.70 -20.77 21.81
C VAL A 654 -2.77 -20.09 20.95
N ILE A 655 -3.87 -20.78 20.67
CA ILE A 655 -5.06 -20.18 20.05
C ILE A 655 -6.21 -20.13 21.06
N LEU A 656 -6.76 -18.94 21.26
CA LEU A 656 -7.97 -18.68 22.04
C LEU A 656 -9.15 -18.39 21.10
N ASN A 657 -10.33 -18.93 21.41
CA ASN A 657 -11.58 -18.49 20.78
C ASN A 657 -12.13 -17.21 21.45
N ASN A 658 -13.19 -16.65 20.88
CA ASN A 658 -13.91 -15.48 21.43
C ASN A 658 -14.63 -15.72 22.78
N MET A 659 -14.66 -16.96 23.29
CA MET A 659 -15.11 -17.29 24.65
C MET A 659 -13.93 -17.39 25.64
N GLY A 660 -12.70 -17.10 25.19
CA GLY A 660 -11.47 -17.25 25.97
C GLY A 660 -11.07 -18.70 26.22
N SER A 661 -11.63 -19.67 25.49
CA SER A 661 -11.20 -21.08 25.60
C SER A 661 -9.95 -21.30 24.75
N VAL A 662 -8.93 -21.96 25.32
CA VAL A 662 -7.83 -22.54 24.54
C VAL A 662 -8.40 -23.62 23.62
N VAL A 663 -8.31 -23.43 22.31
CA VAL A 663 -8.79 -24.40 21.30
C VAL A 663 -7.66 -25.23 20.70
N ALA A 664 -6.42 -24.74 20.75
CA ALA A 664 -5.24 -25.52 20.42
C ALA A 664 -3.96 -24.89 20.99
N THR A 665 -2.94 -25.73 21.17
CA THR A 665 -1.56 -25.34 21.46
C THR A 665 -0.60 -26.08 20.54
N TYR A 666 0.41 -25.36 20.04
CA TYR A 666 1.52 -25.92 19.27
C TYR A 666 2.84 -25.47 19.89
N ARG A 667 3.65 -26.43 20.32
CA ARG A 667 5.01 -26.19 20.81
C ARG A 667 5.97 -26.26 19.63
N LYS A 668 6.77 -25.21 19.43
CA LYS A 668 7.72 -25.05 18.32
C LYS A 668 8.63 -26.28 18.16
N THR A 669 8.58 -26.95 17.01
CA THR A 669 9.36 -28.18 16.78
C THR A 669 10.81 -27.88 16.41
N HIS A 670 11.08 -26.83 15.63
CA HIS A 670 12.45 -26.47 15.22
C HIS A 670 12.99 -25.30 16.04
N LEU A 671 13.88 -25.59 17.00
CA LEU A 671 14.57 -24.57 17.79
C LEU A 671 15.70 -23.89 16.99
N CYS A 672 15.91 -22.60 17.22
CA CYS A 672 16.83 -21.76 16.47
C CYS A 672 18.25 -21.77 17.05
N ASP A 673 18.94 -22.90 16.88
CA ASP A 673 20.36 -23.05 17.20
C ASP A 673 21.20 -22.68 15.97
N VAL A 674 21.79 -21.48 15.98
CA VAL A 674 22.55 -20.91 14.84
C VAL A 674 23.76 -20.10 15.30
N GLU A 675 24.83 -20.18 14.52
CA GLU A 675 26.02 -19.35 14.67
C GLU A 675 26.27 -18.62 13.35
N ILE A 676 26.31 -17.28 13.38
CA ILE A 676 26.39 -16.43 12.20
C ILE A 676 27.65 -15.56 12.34
N PRO A 677 28.60 -15.59 11.39
CA PRO A 677 29.81 -14.77 11.49
C PRO A 677 29.50 -13.29 11.77
N GLY A 678 30.02 -12.76 12.88
CA GLY A 678 29.76 -11.40 13.37
C GLY A 678 28.53 -11.23 14.28
N GLN A 679 27.70 -12.25 14.50
CA GLN A 679 26.67 -12.28 15.54
C GLN A 679 26.86 -13.54 16.42
N GLY A 680 27.15 -13.33 17.71
CA GLY A 680 27.47 -14.42 18.64
C GLY A 680 26.40 -15.52 18.69
N PRO A 681 26.79 -16.78 19.02
CA PRO A 681 25.95 -17.95 18.84
C PRO A 681 24.62 -17.83 19.60
N MET A 682 23.53 -18.07 18.88
CA MET A 682 22.19 -18.18 19.44
C MET A 682 21.85 -19.66 19.59
N ARG A 683 21.49 -20.08 20.81
CA ARG A 683 21.07 -21.46 21.12
C ARG A 683 19.78 -21.40 21.92
N GLU A 684 18.66 -21.61 21.25
CA GLU A 684 17.33 -21.67 21.85
C GLU A 684 17.18 -22.96 22.68
N SER A 685 17.84 -24.05 22.27
CA SER A 685 17.85 -25.33 23.00
C SER A 685 18.46 -25.27 24.41
N ASN A 686 19.23 -24.22 24.74
CA ASN A 686 19.81 -24.04 26.08
C ASN A 686 18.72 -23.96 27.17
N SER A 687 17.61 -23.25 26.89
CA SER A 687 16.50 -23.03 27.83
C SER A 687 15.16 -23.62 27.37
N THR A 688 15.04 -24.01 26.10
CA THR A 688 13.79 -24.43 25.47
C THR A 688 13.84 -25.90 25.05
N ILE A 689 12.73 -26.61 25.16
CA ILE A 689 12.53 -27.99 24.70
C ILE A 689 11.79 -27.94 23.34
N PRO A 690 12.18 -28.73 22.32
CA PRO A 690 11.44 -28.82 21.06
C PRO A 690 10.07 -29.48 21.28
N GLY A 691 9.04 -29.00 20.58
CA GLY A 691 7.72 -29.62 20.60
C GLY A 691 7.73 -31.06 20.06
N PRO A 692 6.95 -31.98 20.64
CA PRO A 692 7.00 -33.41 20.28
C PRO A 692 6.18 -33.79 19.03
N SER A 693 5.34 -32.89 18.49
CA SER A 693 4.44 -33.22 17.38
C SER A 693 3.91 -31.99 16.63
N LEU A 694 3.62 -32.16 15.34
CA LEU A 694 2.75 -31.24 14.59
C LEU A 694 1.29 -31.47 14.97
N LYS A 695 0.50 -30.39 14.96
CA LYS A 695 -0.95 -30.44 15.19
C LYS A 695 -1.73 -30.35 13.88
N SER A 696 -2.89 -31.00 13.85
CA SER A 696 -3.85 -30.87 12.75
C SER A 696 -4.38 -29.43 12.62
N PRO A 697 -4.64 -28.92 11.41
CA PRO A 697 -5.13 -27.55 11.22
C PRO A 697 -6.49 -27.28 11.85
N ILE A 698 -6.57 -26.26 12.69
CA ILE A 698 -7.80 -25.90 13.42
C ILE A 698 -8.76 -25.10 12.54
N SER A 699 -10.06 -25.26 12.76
CA SER A 699 -11.08 -24.43 12.09
C SER A 699 -11.33 -23.15 12.89
N THR A 700 -11.28 -22.00 12.21
CA THR A 700 -11.47 -20.66 12.81
C THR A 700 -12.42 -19.82 11.95
N PRO A 701 -12.92 -18.66 12.42
CA PRO A 701 -13.73 -17.74 11.61
C PRO A 701 -13.03 -17.21 10.34
N ALA A 702 -11.69 -17.33 10.25
CA ALA A 702 -10.92 -16.93 9.06
C ALA A 702 -10.66 -18.08 8.06
N GLY A 703 -10.92 -19.34 8.44
CA GLY A 703 -10.55 -20.55 7.68
C GLY A 703 -9.73 -21.54 8.50
N LYS A 704 -9.18 -22.58 7.85
CA LYS A 704 -8.35 -23.59 8.52
C LYS A 704 -6.90 -23.15 8.71
N ILE A 705 -6.44 -23.08 9.96
CA ILE A 705 -5.11 -22.58 10.34
C ILE A 705 -4.18 -23.72 10.75
N GLY A 706 -3.06 -23.88 10.04
CA GLY A 706 -1.92 -24.70 10.47
C GLY A 706 -0.93 -23.87 11.29
N LEU A 707 -0.56 -24.36 12.48
CA LEU A 707 0.27 -23.68 13.46
C LEU A 707 1.77 -23.98 13.27
N ALA A 708 2.61 -22.95 13.39
CA ALA A 708 4.07 -23.02 13.32
C ALA A 708 4.67 -21.75 13.95
N VAL A 709 5.94 -21.78 14.39
CA VAL A 709 6.60 -20.62 15.03
C VAL A 709 7.98 -20.35 14.42
N CYS A 710 8.17 -19.12 13.95
CA CYS A 710 9.46 -18.54 13.59
C CYS A 710 10.37 -19.44 12.73
N TYR A 711 11.34 -20.10 13.35
CA TYR A 711 12.35 -20.92 12.68
C TYR A 711 11.77 -22.11 11.90
N ASP A 712 10.58 -22.59 12.31
CA ASP A 712 9.78 -23.57 11.57
C ASP A 712 9.59 -23.19 10.09
N MET A 713 9.53 -21.89 9.76
CA MET A 713 9.36 -21.43 8.37
C MET A 713 10.51 -21.83 7.44
N ARG A 714 11.66 -22.27 7.96
CA ARG A 714 12.80 -22.73 7.14
C ARG A 714 12.57 -24.14 6.57
N PHE A 715 11.67 -24.91 7.16
CA PHE A 715 11.42 -26.32 6.86
C PHE A 715 10.15 -26.44 6.00
N PRO A 716 10.25 -26.60 4.65
CA PRO A 716 9.07 -26.78 3.81
C PRO A 716 8.23 -27.99 4.21
N GLU A 717 8.86 -29.04 4.74
CA GLU A 717 8.24 -30.32 5.11
C GLU A 717 7.08 -30.13 6.08
N LEU A 718 7.28 -29.31 7.13
CA LEU A 718 6.26 -28.92 8.11
C LEU A 718 5.09 -28.20 7.44
N SER A 719 5.40 -27.27 6.55
CA SER A 719 4.42 -26.44 5.83
C SER A 719 3.57 -27.29 4.87
N LEU A 720 4.20 -28.29 4.25
CA LEU A 720 3.58 -29.25 3.35
C LEU A 720 2.71 -30.27 4.10
N ALA A 721 3.15 -30.78 5.25
CA ALA A 721 2.35 -31.67 6.12
C ALA A 721 1.07 -30.98 6.62
N LEU A 722 1.14 -29.71 7.02
CA LEU A 722 -0.03 -28.93 7.45
C LEU A 722 -1.06 -28.73 6.33
N VAL A 723 -0.65 -28.44 5.09
CA VAL A 723 -1.60 -28.32 3.97
C VAL A 723 -2.11 -29.67 3.47
N GLN A 724 -1.33 -30.76 3.58
CA GLN A 724 -1.84 -32.12 3.37
C GLN A 724 -2.90 -32.51 4.42
N ALA A 725 -2.81 -31.99 5.65
CA ALA A 725 -3.86 -32.07 6.67
C ALA A 725 -5.00 -31.03 6.48
N GLY A 726 -5.02 -30.29 5.37
CA GLY A 726 -6.12 -29.42 4.97
C GLY A 726 -6.02 -27.96 5.41
N ALA A 727 -4.82 -27.45 5.73
CA ALA A 727 -4.63 -26.02 6.00
C ALA A 727 -4.99 -25.13 4.79
N GLU A 728 -5.49 -23.94 5.11
CA GLU A 728 -5.81 -22.85 4.17
C GLU A 728 -5.03 -21.57 4.51
N ILE A 729 -4.71 -21.40 5.80
CA ILE A 729 -3.82 -20.39 6.36
C ILE A 729 -2.67 -21.13 7.06
N LEU A 730 -1.44 -20.65 6.90
CA LEU A 730 -0.28 -21.05 7.69
C LEU A 730 0.23 -19.86 8.49
N THR A 731 0.58 -20.06 9.76
CA THR A 731 1.08 -18.99 10.63
C THR A 731 2.57 -19.09 10.89
N TYR A 732 3.29 -17.98 10.91
CA TYR A 732 4.67 -17.92 11.44
C TYR A 732 4.89 -16.68 12.33
N PRO A 733 4.22 -16.57 13.49
CA PRO A 733 4.62 -15.64 14.55
C PRO A 733 6.12 -15.74 14.84
N SER A 734 6.83 -14.60 14.95
CA SER A 734 8.31 -14.58 14.93
C SER A 734 9.01 -13.41 15.64
N ALA A 735 10.15 -13.70 16.26
CA ALA A 735 11.11 -12.73 16.81
C ALA A 735 12.38 -12.57 15.94
N PHE A 736 12.19 -12.62 14.62
CA PHE A 736 13.23 -12.73 13.59
C PHE A 736 14.31 -11.64 13.69
N GLY A 737 15.59 -12.04 13.66
CA GLY A 737 16.73 -11.13 13.91
C GLY A 737 17.03 -10.16 12.75
N SER A 738 17.46 -8.95 13.09
CA SER A 738 17.62 -7.82 12.14
C SER A 738 18.63 -8.05 11.00
N VAL A 739 19.56 -9.01 11.09
CA VAL A 739 20.49 -9.38 10.01
C VAL A 739 19.87 -10.39 9.04
N THR A 740 19.14 -11.40 9.54
CA THR A 740 18.55 -12.44 8.68
C THR A 740 17.19 -12.04 8.11
N GLY A 741 16.50 -11.09 8.74
CA GLY A 741 15.22 -10.54 8.29
C GLY A 741 15.25 -9.96 6.87
N PRO A 742 16.09 -8.95 6.58
CA PRO A 742 16.17 -8.31 5.26
C PRO A 742 16.44 -9.28 4.10
N ALA A 743 17.16 -10.38 4.35
CA ALA A 743 17.49 -11.38 3.35
C ALA A 743 16.41 -12.46 3.18
N HIS A 744 15.77 -12.91 4.28
CA HIS A 744 14.99 -14.15 4.28
C HIS A 744 13.51 -13.99 4.63
N TRP A 745 13.10 -12.95 5.37
CA TRP A 745 11.75 -12.84 5.94
C TRP A 745 10.64 -12.87 4.87
N GLU A 746 10.63 -11.89 3.96
CA GLU A 746 9.66 -11.86 2.87
C GLU A 746 9.81 -13.09 1.93
N VAL A 747 11.05 -13.55 1.70
CA VAL A 747 11.35 -14.62 0.74
C VAL A 747 10.76 -15.95 1.20
N LEU A 748 11.00 -16.34 2.46
CA LEU A 748 10.50 -17.60 3.04
C LEU A 748 8.98 -17.58 3.16
N LEU A 749 8.39 -16.53 3.73
CA LEU A 749 6.93 -16.41 3.88
C LEU A 749 6.20 -16.50 2.53
N ARG A 750 6.73 -15.85 1.49
CA ARG A 750 6.16 -15.94 0.13
C ARG A 750 6.42 -17.28 -0.55
N ALA A 751 7.55 -17.96 -0.27
CA ALA A 751 7.78 -19.31 -0.75
C ALA A 751 6.75 -20.29 -0.17
N ARG A 752 6.50 -20.24 1.15
CA ARG A 752 5.47 -21.07 1.82
C ARG A 752 4.09 -20.83 1.22
N ALA A 753 3.70 -19.56 1.03
CA ALA A 753 2.40 -19.24 0.44
C ALA A 753 2.22 -19.83 -0.97
N ILE A 754 3.24 -19.72 -1.83
CA ILE A 754 3.22 -20.21 -3.23
C ILE A 754 3.21 -21.75 -3.29
N GLU A 755 4.09 -22.43 -2.55
CA GLU A 755 4.28 -23.88 -2.68
C GLU A 755 3.19 -24.72 -1.98
N THR A 756 2.50 -24.12 -1.01
CA THR A 756 1.35 -24.71 -0.31
C THR A 756 0.00 -24.23 -0.87
N GLN A 757 -0.04 -23.12 -1.62
CA GLN A 757 -1.27 -22.44 -2.04
C GLN A 757 -2.17 -22.16 -0.82
N CYS A 758 -1.58 -21.58 0.22
CA CYS A 758 -2.21 -21.11 1.44
C CYS A 758 -2.00 -19.61 1.61
N TYR A 759 -2.88 -18.95 2.34
CA TYR A 759 -2.52 -17.67 2.96
C TYR A 759 -1.40 -17.90 3.97
N VAL A 760 -0.49 -16.94 4.11
CA VAL A 760 0.53 -16.97 5.17
C VAL A 760 0.41 -15.72 6.02
N VAL A 761 0.28 -15.91 7.34
CA VAL A 761 0.10 -14.84 8.32
C VAL A 761 1.28 -14.85 9.30
N ALA A 762 2.05 -13.75 9.34
CA ALA A 762 3.25 -13.66 10.16
C ALA A 762 3.26 -12.37 10.97
N ALA A 763 2.86 -12.47 12.23
CA ALA A 763 3.07 -11.42 13.24
C ALA A 763 4.54 -11.42 13.67
N ALA A 764 5.16 -10.25 13.77
CA ALA A 764 6.59 -10.12 14.07
C ALA A 764 6.87 -9.18 15.25
N GLN A 765 7.92 -9.50 16.01
CA GLN A 765 8.59 -8.53 16.87
C GLN A 765 9.40 -7.55 16.01
N CYS A 766 9.47 -6.29 16.41
CA CYS A 766 10.19 -5.23 15.72
C CYS A 766 11.03 -4.37 16.68
N GLY A 767 11.94 -3.56 16.13
CA GLY A 767 12.70 -2.59 16.92
C GLY A 767 13.76 -3.23 17.82
N ARG A 768 14.12 -2.54 18.91
CA ARG A 768 15.14 -2.97 19.88
C ARG A 768 14.49 -3.24 21.24
N HIS A 769 14.62 -4.47 21.72
CA HIS A 769 14.00 -4.96 22.96
C HIS A 769 14.85 -4.65 24.19
N HIS A 770 16.18 -4.74 24.02
CA HIS A 770 17.21 -4.32 24.99
C HIS A 770 18.56 -4.19 24.26
N GLU A 771 19.67 -3.94 24.95
CA GLU A 771 20.97 -3.58 24.37
C GLU A 771 21.53 -4.63 23.40
N LYS A 772 21.21 -5.91 23.63
CA LYS A 772 21.75 -7.06 22.92
C LYS A 772 20.79 -7.68 21.89
N ARG A 773 19.52 -7.25 21.82
CA ARG A 773 18.50 -7.87 20.97
C ARG A 773 17.63 -6.84 20.25
N ALA A 774 17.52 -7.05 18.94
CA ALA A 774 16.59 -6.36 18.06
C ALA A 774 15.93 -7.37 17.12
N SER A 775 14.75 -7.03 16.60
CA SER A 775 14.00 -7.84 15.63
C SER A 775 13.58 -7.03 14.42
N TYR A 776 13.40 -7.72 13.30
CA TYR A 776 13.21 -7.09 11.98
C TYR A 776 11.83 -6.43 11.78
N GLY A 777 10.77 -6.91 12.45
CA GLY A 777 9.41 -6.46 12.18
C GLY A 777 8.92 -6.89 10.80
N HIS A 778 8.27 -5.95 10.10
CA HIS A 778 7.58 -6.19 8.83
C HIS A 778 6.58 -7.36 8.90
N SER A 779 5.79 -7.41 9.98
CA SER A 779 4.64 -8.30 10.13
C SER A 779 3.75 -8.20 8.90
N MET A 780 3.27 -9.31 8.35
CA MET A 780 2.57 -9.30 7.06
C MET A 780 1.59 -10.45 6.85
N VAL A 781 0.70 -10.26 5.87
CA VAL A 781 -0.12 -11.31 5.27
C VAL A 781 0.26 -11.49 3.81
N VAL A 782 0.42 -12.74 3.39
CA VAL A 782 0.69 -13.14 2.00
C VAL A 782 -0.48 -13.96 1.47
N ASP A 783 -0.91 -13.71 0.24
CA ASP A 783 -1.93 -14.50 -0.45
C ASP A 783 -1.38 -15.85 -1.00
N PRO A 784 -2.25 -16.79 -1.39
CA PRO A 784 -1.87 -18.07 -2.02
C PRO A 784 -1.05 -17.97 -3.32
N TRP A 785 -0.87 -16.78 -3.89
CA TRP A 785 -0.06 -16.50 -5.09
C TRP A 785 1.29 -15.86 -4.75
N GLY A 786 1.60 -15.68 -3.46
CA GLY A 786 2.83 -15.03 -3.01
C GLY A 786 2.85 -13.51 -3.20
N THR A 787 1.68 -12.87 -3.18
CA THR A 787 1.53 -11.41 -3.06
C THR A 787 1.43 -11.03 -1.60
N VAL A 788 2.25 -10.08 -1.14
CA VAL A 788 2.05 -9.46 0.17
C VAL A 788 0.83 -8.55 0.07
N VAL A 789 -0.25 -8.86 0.79
CA VAL A 789 -1.53 -8.14 0.73
C VAL A 789 -1.74 -7.18 1.89
N ALA A 790 -1.04 -7.39 3.01
CA ALA A 790 -0.97 -6.46 4.13
C ALA A 790 0.43 -6.52 4.77
N ARG A 791 0.92 -5.39 5.30
CA ARG A 791 2.20 -5.30 6.01
C ARG A 791 2.16 -4.14 7.02
N CYS A 792 2.72 -4.34 8.22
CA CYS A 792 2.94 -3.27 9.18
C CYS A 792 4.09 -2.34 8.74
N SER A 793 3.96 -1.04 9.06
CA SER A 793 5.04 -0.06 9.02
C SER A 793 6.19 -0.43 9.98
N GLU A 794 7.23 0.40 10.06
CA GLU A 794 8.23 0.29 11.13
C GLU A 794 7.62 0.65 12.51
N GLY A 795 8.06 -0.03 13.57
CA GLY A 795 7.58 0.16 14.95
C GLY A 795 6.31 -0.63 15.31
N PRO A 796 5.86 -0.58 16.58
CA PRO A 796 4.63 -1.25 17.01
C PRO A 796 3.38 -0.76 16.28
N GLY A 797 2.40 -1.64 16.08
CA GLY A 797 1.16 -1.36 15.35
C GLY A 797 0.47 -2.62 14.87
N LEU A 798 -0.50 -2.48 13.95
CA LEU A 798 -1.13 -3.62 13.28
C LEU A 798 -1.38 -3.35 11.79
N CYS A 799 -1.59 -4.41 11.02
CA CYS A 799 -2.13 -4.33 9.66
C CYS A 799 -3.32 -5.28 9.48
N LEU A 800 -4.23 -4.93 8.58
CA LEU A 800 -5.46 -5.67 8.32
C LEU A 800 -5.40 -6.37 6.95
N ALA A 801 -5.93 -7.60 6.88
CA ALA A 801 -6.13 -8.30 5.61
C ALA A 801 -7.51 -8.98 5.59
N ARG A 802 -8.15 -9.04 4.41
CA ARG A 802 -9.32 -9.91 4.20
C ARG A 802 -8.88 -11.24 3.57
N ILE A 803 -9.38 -12.34 4.11
CA ILE A 803 -9.06 -13.70 3.65
C ILE A 803 -10.14 -14.16 2.66
N ASP A 804 -9.73 -14.49 1.43
CA ASP A 804 -10.61 -15.02 0.39
C ASP A 804 -10.34 -16.51 0.14
N LEU A 805 -11.10 -17.36 0.82
CA LEU A 805 -11.03 -18.81 0.62
C LEU A 805 -11.57 -19.23 -0.76
N ASN A 806 -12.45 -18.44 -1.41
CA ASN A 806 -12.89 -18.75 -2.78
C ASN A 806 -11.74 -18.54 -3.78
N TYR A 807 -10.96 -17.46 -3.62
CA TYR A 807 -9.74 -17.22 -4.39
C TYR A 807 -8.71 -18.34 -4.19
N LEU A 808 -8.48 -18.78 -2.95
CA LEU A 808 -7.62 -19.92 -2.63
C LEU A 808 -8.07 -21.21 -3.33
N GLN A 809 -9.35 -21.55 -3.24
CA GLN A 809 -9.90 -22.77 -3.85
C GLN A 809 -9.99 -22.66 -5.39
N GLN A 810 -10.13 -21.45 -5.95
CA GLN A 810 -10.01 -21.20 -7.39
C GLN A 810 -8.56 -21.40 -7.87
N LEU A 811 -7.57 -20.90 -7.13
CA LEU A 811 -6.17 -21.09 -7.47
C LEU A 811 -5.76 -22.57 -7.42
N ARG A 812 -6.14 -23.31 -6.38
CA ARG A 812 -5.89 -24.77 -6.27
C ARG A 812 -6.50 -25.56 -7.43
N LYS A 813 -7.58 -25.07 -8.06
CA LYS A 813 -8.17 -25.66 -9.28
C LYS A 813 -7.44 -25.24 -10.57
N GLN A 814 -6.92 -24.01 -10.65
CA GLN A 814 -6.25 -23.48 -11.85
C GLN A 814 -4.78 -23.93 -11.96
N LEU A 815 -4.10 -24.12 -10.83
CA LEU A 815 -2.77 -24.71 -10.74
C LEU A 815 -2.81 -25.84 -9.68
N PRO A 816 -3.22 -27.07 -10.02
CA PRO A 816 -3.36 -28.15 -9.06
C PRO A 816 -2.02 -28.79 -8.68
N VAL A 817 -1.10 -28.01 -8.11
CA VAL A 817 0.29 -28.44 -7.84
C VAL A 817 0.39 -29.67 -6.94
N PHE A 818 -0.59 -29.87 -6.05
CA PHE A 818 -0.68 -31.06 -5.19
C PHE A 818 -1.06 -32.34 -5.96
N GLN A 819 -1.81 -32.24 -7.05
CA GLN A 819 -2.10 -33.37 -7.94
C GLN A 819 -0.89 -33.73 -8.83
N HIS A 820 0.07 -32.81 -8.98
CA HIS A 820 1.31 -33.01 -9.73
C HIS A 820 2.48 -33.52 -8.86
N ARG A 821 2.24 -33.81 -7.57
CA ARG A 821 3.26 -34.38 -6.68
C ARG A 821 3.58 -35.83 -7.06
N ARG A 822 4.81 -36.25 -6.75
CA ARG A 822 5.42 -37.52 -7.15
C ARG A 822 5.96 -38.28 -5.93
N PRO A 823 5.06 -38.76 -5.03
CA PRO A 823 5.48 -39.53 -3.86
C PRO A 823 6.10 -40.89 -4.22
N ASP A 824 5.95 -41.33 -5.47
CA ASP A 824 6.67 -42.46 -6.06
C ASP A 824 8.17 -42.18 -6.28
N LEU A 825 8.61 -40.91 -6.27
CA LEU A 825 10.01 -40.50 -6.42
C LEU A 825 10.66 -40.00 -5.13
N TYR A 826 9.87 -39.43 -4.20
CA TYR A 826 10.38 -38.81 -2.97
C TYR A 826 9.61 -39.17 -1.68
N GLY A 827 8.75 -40.19 -1.73
CA GLY A 827 7.95 -40.65 -0.60
C GLY A 827 6.79 -39.72 -0.23
N ASN A 828 6.09 -40.09 0.84
CA ASN A 828 5.06 -39.24 1.47
C ASN A 828 5.66 -38.57 2.72
N LEU A 829 5.23 -37.34 2.99
CA LEU A 829 5.46 -36.71 4.29
C LEU A 829 4.52 -37.32 5.34
N GLY A 830 4.94 -37.32 6.60
CA GLY A 830 4.10 -37.75 7.72
C GLY A 830 2.93 -36.79 7.96
N HIS A 831 1.79 -37.34 8.38
CA HIS A 831 0.65 -36.52 8.80
C HIS A 831 0.87 -35.94 10.21
N PRO A 832 0.41 -34.70 10.48
CA PRO A 832 0.23 -34.19 11.83
C PRO A 832 -0.66 -35.11 12.68
N LEU A 833 -0.50 -35.06 14.00
CA LEU A 833 -1.41 -35.77 14.90
C LEU A 833 -2.78 -35.06 14.96
N SER A 834 -3.83 -35.85 15.14
CA SER A 834 -5.21 -35.38 15.40
C SER A 834 -5.31 -34.66 16.74
#